data_AF-A0A0G0G7P6-F1
#
_entry.id   AF-A0A0G0G7P6-F1
#
_cell.length_a   1.000
_cell.length_b   1.000
_cell.length_c   1.000
_cell.angle_alpha   90.00
_cell.angle_beta   90.00
_cell.angle_gamma   90.00
#
_symmetry.space_group_name_H-M   'P 1'
#
loop_
_entity.id
_entity.type
_entity.pdbx_description
1 polymer ?
#
loop_
_entity_poly.entity_id
_entity_poly.type
_entity_poly.pdbx_seq_one_letter_code
_entity_poly.pdbx_strand_id
1 'polypeptide(L)'
;MKIKAIGFLPVVFLLLPAFLSLIFPTFTKAQVLSPIRVSGFSSERNPFPLTGFVPYSYFDEDPSRELREALLDTANFGSGGTIGCPVEFKPFVENIAPGSLISNGQKQFEIFFAGMADSDLLSHEADELYAFMNAGGVVYVSGGGYSNYQGLGISGHDGSRYNLLLNKFSSSDSFPQNEVIDFWHCGSSSEPVSTPVTDGVFGKVGSLDHDTFNPINTSSLQSVATGFDSLCMIGMFTQPSNFSTAADTGDYNRTILAEKSINRGYLSVSGAPIYSWLGSDQNRKKYFLNLFALACPGTTTQTPVPFLDLPWDYEAKGLSFSEAALSIGSYFDHEYPFRDVGSVLSEPSDAVDSVTSFRGDFRNKNARYSSHDGYDWLGPARVREGDSVLAAAAGNAQFFKADKDNGACGTSACGNVIVINHENGYQSRYYHLQDNDSISQGFTIPRRVNKGDTIGKVGSTGKSSAPHIHFSVIEDKDKNGNFNDNRPDGLTDPFGWQSREDDPWPNFAFSYRGVESTGNKSYYLWTKPIANLSKELTSNGGFYRLERYEVNFPQGATNVSTTVNMRVSSQITVSDSLIGIGSSLNLNVIDATGNPITTFPQDFTLKIDFNSFDISKYKTDSISIYSSQDGSSWTKEDTFVDLVNKTASATLDHASYFALVGERMDVIAPVTKVLLTGSEGQASWFRSDVKVTIQSQDNENGSGVYYVGYRVDDDYFREYTESFTVSGSGEHIIEFYSVDNDENIEEVKSKSFYIDKTAPELKISYDKDNLNTVLEGVDEFGISNFSKTTGAIEITDKAGNITKITGVFDLDNTNDKISFKSIVYNRQTEKKFTNNNYLAGYKKDTNQNLISIYQNWITYGNVPSMVATDYRTKTQSTRVLIKDGNVTKLDSWLSGVRLLSVYTDNGNLKFEY
;
A
#
# COMPACT_ATOMS: atom_id res chain seq x y z
N MET A 1 -53.98 60.42 -34.38
CA MET A 1 -55.32 60.50 -35.01
C MET A 1 -55.81 59.06 -35.24
N LYS A 2 -56.95 58.69 -34.62
CA LYS A 2 -57.87 57.54 -34.88
C LYS A 2 -57.27 56.11 -34.76
N ILE A 3 -57.52 55.30 -33.71
CA ILE A 3 -58.73 54.69 -33.08
C ILE A 3 -59.07 53.27 -33.61
N LYS A 4 -58.89 52.29 -32.71
CA LYS A 4 -59.62 51.04 -32.34
C LYS A 4 -60.70 50.42 -33.25
N ALA A 5 -60.72 49.08 -33.30
CA ALA A 5 -61.83 48.17 -32.87
C ALA A 5 -61.34 46.69 -32.97
N ILE A 6 -61.24 45.90 -31.88
CA ILE A 6 -62.25 45.08 -31.17
C ILE A 6 -62.72 43.81 -31.94
N GLY A 7 -62.21 42.66 -31.49
CA GLY A 7 -62.91 41.42 -31.07
C GLY A 7 -63.88 40.70 -32.02
N PHE A 8 -63.68 39.38 -32.20
CA PHE A 8 -64.63 38.31 -31.82
C PHE A 8 -64.09 36.93 -32.27
N LEU A 9 -64.03 35.96 -31.35
CA LEU A 9 -63.96 34.52 -31.63
C LEU A 9 -65.35 34.07 -32.15
N PRO A 10 -65.48 33.01 -32.98
CA PRO A 10 -65.67 31.67 -32.40
C PRO A 10 -65.28 30.42 -33.28
N VAL A 11 -65.00 29.31 -32.57
CA VAL A 11 -65.54 27.94 -32.76
C VAL A 11 -65.06 27.03 -33.92
N VAL A 12 -64.31 25.99 -33.50
CA VAL A 12 -64.45 24.52 -33.75
C VAL A 12 -64.42 23.97 -35.19
N PHE A 13 -63.43 23.11 -35.49
CA PHE A 13 -63.62 21.71 -35.96
C PHE A 13 -62.26 20.97 -36.14
N LEU A 14 -62.22 19.69 -35.68
CA LEU A 14 -61.31 18.56 -36.03
C LEU A 14 -59.85 18.61 -35.51
N LEU A 15 -59.35 17.76 -34.60
CA LEU A 15 -59.52 16.30 -34.43
C LEU A 15 -59.26 15.79 -32.99
N LEU A 16 -59.81 14.59 -32.78
CA LEU A 16 -60.00 13.70 -31.61
C LEU A 16 -58.70 13.12 -30.96
N PRO A 17 -58.76 12.32 -29.87
CA PRO A 17 -58.18 12.64 -28.56
C PRO A 17 -57.04 11.70 -28.10
N ALA A 18 -56.44 12.07 -26.96
CA ALA A 18 -55.55 11.24 -26.15
C ALA A 18 -56.22 9.91 -25.71
N PHE A 19 -55.49 8.80 -25.83
CA PHE A 19 -55.16 7.81 -24.78
C PHE A 19 -54.63 6.50 -25.41
N LEU A 20 -53.31 6.27 -25.33
CA LEU A 20 -52.72 4.99 -24.89
C LEU A 20 -51.19 5.13 -24.73
N SER A 21 -50.67 4.65 -23.59
CA SER A 21 -49.27 4.58 -23.11
C SER A 21 -48.62 5.93 -22.76
N LEU A 22 -48.26 6.32 -21.53
CA LEU A 22 -47.87 5.62 -20.30
C LEU A 22 -46.88 4.46 -20.51
N ILE A 23 -45.66 4.69 -20.01
CA ILE A 23 -44.45 3.85 -19.99
C ILE A 23 -43.62 3.97 -21.27
N PHE A 24 -42.57 4.81 -21.29
CA PHE A 24 -41.21 4.50 -21.80
C PHE A 24 -40.26 5.67 -21.46
N PRO A 25 -39.12 5.46 -20.77
CA PRO A 25 -38.08 6.49 -20.61
C PRO A 25 -37.28 6.66 -21.92
N THR A 26 -36.81 7.87 -22.19
CA THR A 26 -35.86 8.17 -23.27
C THR A 26 -34.50 7.55 -22.94
N PHE A 27 -34.20 6.39 -23.51
CA PHE A 27 -32.89 5.77 -23.46
C PHE A 27 -31.87 6.60 -24.26
N THR A 28 -30.74 6.91 -23.62
CA THR A 28 -29.48 7.26 -24.31
C THR A 28 -29.16 6.14 -25.30
N LYS A 29 -29.06 6.46 -26.59
CA LYS A 29 -28.56 5.49 -27.58
C LYS A 29 -27.09 5.22 -27.28
N ALA A 30 -26.81 4.07 -26.66
CA ALA A 30 -25.48 3.49 -26.61
C ALA A 30 -24.92 3.41 -28.04
N GLN A 31 -23.69 3.88 -28.23
CA GLN A 31 -22.99 3.73 -29.50
C GLN A 31 -22.76 2.22 -29.70
N VAL A 32 -23.40 1.64 -30.71
CA VAL A 32 -23.31 0.20 -31.01
C VAL A 32 -21.89 -0.08 -31.48
N LEU A 33 -21.12 -0.85 -30.71
CA LEU A 33 -19.79 -1.30 -31.13
C LEU A 33 -19.90 -2.15 -32.40
N SER A 34 -18.85 -2.13 -33.22
CA SER A 34 -18.83 -2.93 -34.45
C SER A 34 -18.92 -4.41 -34.11
N PRO A 35 -19.73 -5.21 -34.82
CA PRO A 35 -19.86 -6.61 -34.50
C PRO A 35 -18.56 -7.37 -34.75
N ILE A 36 -18.30 -8.40 -33.94
CA ILE A 36 -17.33 -9.45 -34.24
C ILE A 36 -17.86 -10.24 -35.43
N ARG A 37 -17.24 -10.09 -36.59
CA ARG A 37 -17.62 -10.83 -37.79
C ARG A 37 -16.92 -12.17 -37.81
N VAL A 38 -17.70 -13.22 -37.91
CA VAL A 38 -17.23 -14.61 -37.84
C VAL A 38 -17.52 -15.31 -39.16
N SER A 39 -16.53 -15.99 -39.73
CA SER A 39 -16.69 -16.87 -40.88
C SER A 39 -15.80 -18.11 -40.70
N GLY A 40 -15.74 -18.98 -41.70
CA GLY A 40 -14.96 -20.21 -41.68
C GLY A 40 -15.21 -21.06 -42.92
N PHE A 41 -14.73 -22.31 -42.88
CA PHE A 41 -15.02 -23.29 -43.94
C PHE A 41 -16.44 -23.86 -43.84
N SER A 42 -17.16 -23.92 -44.96
CA SER A 42 -18.54 -24.45 -45.01
C SER A 42 -18.62 -25.93 -44.68
N SER A 43 -19.82 -26.46 -44.45
CA SER A 43 -20.06 -27.87 -44.10
C SER A 43 -19.49 -28.88 -45.11
N GLU A 44 -19.33 -28.47 -46.37
CA GLU A 44 -18.73 -29.28 -47.44
C GLU A 44 -17.22 -29.39 -47.31
N ARG A 45 -16.57 -28.42 -46.66
CA ARG A 45 -15.12 -28.35 -46.49
C ARG A 45 -14.65 -28.58 -45.05
N ASN A 46 -15.50 -28.27 -44.08
CA ASN A 46 -15.32 -28.56 -42.66
C ASN A 46 -16.65 -29.12 -42.16
N PRO A 47 -16.73 -30.41 -41.80
CA PRO A 47 -17.99 -31.04 -41.42
C PRO A 47 -18.55 -30.52 -40.09
N PHE A 48 -17.77 -29.70 -39.36
CA PHE A 48 -18.17 -29.07 -38.12
C PHE A 48 -17.85 -27.56 -38.16
N PRO A 49 -18.45 -26.73 -39.04
CA PRO A 49 -18.12 -25.31 -39.08
C PRO A 49 -18.44 -24.62 -37.74
N LEU A 50 -19.60 -24.97 -37.19
CA LEU A 50 -20.15 -24.61 -35.88
C LEU A 50 -21.20 -25.65 -35.38
N THR A 51 -21.43 -26.72 -36.15
CA THR A 51 -22.44 -27.76 -35.89
C THR A 51 -21.76 -28.96 -35.25
N GLY A 52 -22.28 -29.44 -34.11
CA GLY A 52 -21.74 -30.62 -33.42
C GLY A 52 -21.94 -31.93 -34.20
N PHE A 53 -21.21 -32.97 -33.78
CA PHE A 53 -21.33 -34.33 -34.31
C PHE A 53 -22.57 -34.99 -33.70
N VAL A 54 -23.72 -35.00 -34.39
CA VAL A 54 -24.81 -35.91 -33.96
C VAL A 54 -25.46 -36.60 -35.13
N PRO A 55 -24.99 -37.81 -35.50
CA PRO A 55 -25.86 -38.80 -36.08
C PRO A 55 -26.68 -39.43 -34.94
N TYR A 56 -28.01 -39.40 -35.05
CA TYR A 56 -29.02 -40.10 -34.22
C TYR A 56 -29.49 -39.47 -32.89
N SER A 57 -30.68 -38.86 -32.95
CA SER A 57 -31.89 -39.10 -32.13
C SER A 57 -31.86 -39.26 -30.59
N TYR A 58 -30.78 -38.95 -29.86
CA TYR A 58 -30.74 -39.10 -28.39
C TYR A 58 -30.55 -37.82 -27.57
N PHE A 59 -30.34 -36.67 -28.20
CA PHE A 59 -30.33 -35.37 -27.53
C PHE A 59 -31.23 -34.41 -28.32
N ASP A 60 -32.21 -33.81 -27.66
CA ASP A 60 -33.28 -33.00 -28.26
C ASP A 60 -32.84 -31.56 -28.65
N GLU A 61 -31.56 -31.20 -28.47
CA GLU A 61 -31.10 -29.82 -28.63
C GLU A 61 -29.89 -29.69 -29.56
N ASP A 62 -29.99 -28.73 -30.48
CA ASP A 62 -28.97 -28.35 -31.46
C ASP A 62 -27.80 -27.62 -30.76
N PRO A 63 -26.59 -28.21 -30.69
CA PRO A 63 -25.44 -27.61 -30.00
C PRO A 63 -25.01 -26.25 -30.59
N SER A 64 -25.36 -25.98 -31.86
CA SER A 64 -25.07 -24.71 -32.52
C SER A 64 -25.98 -23.58 -32.03
N ARG A 65 -27.20 -23.92 -31.59
CA ARG A 65 -28.14 -22.99 -30.94
C ARG A 65 -27.60 -22.58 -29.57
N GLU A 66 -27.17 -23.53 -28.76
CA GLU A 66 -26.69 -23.29 -27.39
C GLU A 66 -25.42 -22.43 -27.38
N LEU A 67 -24.49 -22.68 -28.31
CA LEU A 67 -23.26 -21.88 -28.46
C LEU A 67 -23.55 -20.46 -28.96
N ARG A 68 -24.48 -20.34 -29.92
CA ARG A 68 -24.93 -19.04 -30.42
C ARG A 68 -25.66 -18.27 -29.31
N GLU A 69 -26.50 -18.91 -28.53
CA GLU A 69 -27.19 -18.31 -27.38
C GLU A 69 -26.20 -17.92 -26.28
N ALA A 70 -25.20 -18.75 -25.99
CA ALA A 70 -24.11 -18.45 -25.06
C ALA A 70 -23.29 -17.22 -25.46
N LEU A 71 -22.97 -17.08 -26.75
CA LEU A 71 -22.27 -15.92 -27.30
C LEU A 71 -23.12 -14.65 -27.29
N LEU A 72 -24.45 -14.80 -27.34
CA LEU A 72 -25.40 -13.69 -27.31
C LEU A 72 -25.80 -13.29 -25.88
N ASP A 73 -25.53 -14.14 -24.88
CA ASP A 73 -25.83 -13.88 -23.47
C ASP A 73 -24.60 -13.32 -22.74
N THR A 74 -24.69 -12.03 -22.41
CA THR A 74 -23.63 -11.25 -21.76
C THR A 74 -23.26 -11.75 -20.36
N ALA A 75 -24.13 -12.50 -19.69
CA ALA A 75 -23.86 -13.04 -18.35
C ALA A 75 -22.82 -14.17 -18.36
N ASN A 76 -22.51 -14.75 -19.52
CA ASN A 76 -21.50 -15.81 -19.65
C ASN A 76 -20.04 -15.28 -19.66
N PHE A 77 -19.86 -13.96 -19.65
CA PHE A 77 -18.57 -13.28 -19.55
C PHE A 77 -18.39 -12.78 -18.10
N GLY A 78 -17.17 -12.84 -17.53
CA GLY A 78 -16.87 -12.72 -16.07
C GLY A 78 -17.43 -11.51 -15.32
N SER A 79 -17.16 -11.34 -14.02
CA SER A 79 -17.73 -10.23 -13.22
C SER A 79 -17.27 -8.85 -13.72
N GLY A 80 -18.15 -8.18 -14.49
CA GLY A 80 -17.85 -7.03 -15.35
C GLY A 80 -18.34 -7.22 -16.81
N GLY A 81 -18.83 -8.41 -17.14
CA GLY A 81 -19.16 -8.95 -18.44
C GLY A 81 -20.22 -8.17 -19.19
N THR A 82 -19.74 -7.32 -20.09
CA THR A 82 -20.43 -7.04 -21.35
C THR A 82 -19.41 -7.29 -22.45
N ILE A 83 -19.63 -8.25 -23.36
CA ILE A 83 -19.00 -8.09 -24.68
C ILE A 83 -19.65 -6.82 -25.21
N GLY A 84 -18.87 -5.75 -25.31
CA GLY A 84 -19.39 -4.51 -25.88
C GLY A 84 -19.81 -4.70 -27.35
N CYS A 85 -19.17 -5.63 -28.07
CA CYS A 85 -19.39 -5.96 -29.47
C CYS A 85 -20.51 -7.01 -29.69
N PRO A 86 -21.52 -6.77 -30.54
CA PRO A 86 -22.41 -7.83 -31.02
C PRO A 86 -21.63 -8.87 -31.84
N VAL A 87 -22.12 -10.11 -32.00
CA VAL A 87 -21.49 -11.11 -32.89
C VAL A 87 -22.31 -11.23 -34.17
N GLU A 88 -21.64 -11.13 -35.32
CA GLU A 88 -22.25 -11.30 -36.65
C GLU A 88 -21.60 -12.48 -37.39
N PHE A 89 -22.39 -13.53 -37.65
CA PHE A 89 -21.93 -14.63 -38.51
C PHE A 89 -22.11 -14.25 -39.98
N LYS A 90 -21.01 -14.34 -40.73
CA LYS A 90 -20.97 -14.20 -42.18
C LYS A 90 -21.01 -15.59 -42.83
N PRO A 91 -21.37 -15.68 -44.11
CA PRO A 91 -21.39 -16.97 -44.81
C PRO A 91 -20.04 -17.69 -44.69
N PHE A 92 -20.11 -19.00 -44.44
CA PHE A 92 -18.96 -19.89 -44.49
C PHE A 92 -18.71 -20.27 -45.96
N VAL A 93 -17.45 -20.55 -46.31
CA VAL A 93 -17.01 -20.70 -47.71
C VAL A 93 -16.33 -22.04 -47.94
N GLU A 94 -16.42 -22.57 -49.15
CA GLU A 94 -15.76 -23.84 -49.51
C GLU A 94 -14.25 -23.66 -49.76
N ASN A 95 -13.82 -22.48 -50.25
CA ASN A 95 -12.42 -22.12 -50.49
C ASN A 95 -12.17 -20.63 -50.18
N ILE A 96 -10.94 -20.27 -49.82
CA ILE A 96 -10.54 -18.89 -49.51
C ILE A 96 -9.98 -18.22 -50.77
N ALA A 97 -10.70 -17.26 -51.35
CA ALA A 97 -10.20 -16.49 -52.49
C ALA A 97 -9.12 -15.47 -52.06
N PRO A 98 -8.11 -15.16 -52.89
CA PRO A 98 -7.13 -14.13 -52.57
C PRO A 98 -7.78 -12.76 -52.30
N GLY A 99 -7.38 -12.10 -51.21
CA GLY A 99 -7.91 -10.80 -50.76
C GLY A 99 -9.31 -10.85 -50.10
N SER A 100 -9.84 -12.05 -49.86
CA SER A 100 -11.17 -12.23 -49.24
C SER A 100 -11.17 -12.12 -47.72
N LEU A 101 -10.05 -12.37 -47.05
CA LEU A 101 -9.92 -12.17 -45.61
C LEU A 101 -9.35 -10.78 -45.30
N ILE A 102 -8.41 -10.31 -46.13
CA ILE A 102 -7.80 -8.98 -46.04
C ILE A 102 -8.00 -8.21 -47.35
N SER A 103 -8.71 -7.08 -47.28
CA SER A 103 -8.92 -6.20 -48.43
C SER A 103 -8.55 -4.76 -48.08
N ASN A 104 -7.74 -4.11 -48.93
CA ASN A 104 -7.20 -2.76 -48.70
C ASN A 104 -6.53 -2.56 -47.32
N GLY A 105 -5.86 -3.60 -46.81
CA GLY A 105 -5.20 -3.58 -45.50
C GLY A 105 -6.16 -3.66 -44.30
N GLN A 106 -7.44 -3.95 -44.53
CA GLN A 106 -8.47 -4.09 -43.49
C GLN A 106 -9.01 -5.52 -43.46
N LYS A 107 -9.22 -6.03 -42.23
CA LYS A 107 -9.82 -7.35 -42.00
C LYS A 107 -11.30 -7.35 -42.36
N GLN A 108 -11.72 -8.36 -43.12
CA GLN A 108 -13.13 -8.60 -43.44
C GLN A 108 -13.87 -9.34 -42.32
N PHE A 109 -13.12 -10.07 -41.48
CA PHE A 109 -13.62 -10.84 -40.34
C PHE A 109 -12.71 -10.64 -39.13
N GLU A 110 -13.19 -10.98 -37.93
CA GLU A 110 -12.40 -10.95 -36.71
C GLU A 110 -11.96 -12.38 -36.31
N ILE A 111 -12.78 -13.39 -36.61
CA ILE A 111 -12.49 -14.81 -36.36
C ILE A 111 -12.75 -15.64 -37.62
N PHE A 112 -11.83 -16.54 -37.95
CA PHE A 112 -11.99 -17.56 -38.99
C PHE A 112 -11.92 -18.97 -38.40
N PHE A 113 -13.03 -19.69 -38.47
CA PHE A 113 -13.16 -21.10 -38.07
C PHE A 113 -12.69 -22.01 -39.20
N ALA A 114 -11.41 -22.34 -39.18
CA ALA A 114 -10.86 -23.33 -40.09
C ALA A 114 -11.27 -24.74 -39.65
N GLY A 115 -11.25 -25.00 -38.34
CA GLY A 115 -11.71 -26.27 -37.76
C GLY A 115 -11.04 -27.50 -38.40
N MET A 116 -11.81 -28.56 -38.61
CA MET A 116 -11.35 -29.80 -39.25
C MET A 116 -11.60 -29.70 -40.75
N ALA A 117 -10.56 -29.44 -41.57
CA ALA A 117 -10.73 -29.34 -43.02
C ALA A 117 -10.73 -30.72 -43.67
N ASP A 118 -11.63 -31.00 -44.61
CA ASP A 118 -11.76 -32.26 -45.35
C ASP A 118 -10.73 -32.44 -46.50
N SER A 119 -9.98 -31.39 -46.82
CA SER A 119 -8.88 -31.43 -47.79
C SER A 119 -7.78 -30.42 -47.49
N ASP A 120 -6.60 -30.62 -48.07
CA ASP A 120 -5.41 -29.78 -47.88
C ASP A 120 -5.65 -28.32 -48.26
N LEU A 121 -5.13 -27.38 -47.46
CA LEU A 121 -5.11 -25.97 -47.85
C LEU A 121 -4.37 -25.79 -49.18
N LEU A 122 -4.93 -25.00 -50.09
CA LEU A 122 -4.19 -24.52 -51.25
C LEU A 122 -3.17 -23.46 -50.80
N SER A 123 -2.08 -23.30 -51.56
CA SER A 123 -1.00 -22.38 -51.17
C SER A 123 -1.48 -20.94 -50.94
N HIS A 124 -2.43 -20.46 -51.75
CA HIS A 124 -2.99 -19.11 -51.61
C HIS A 124 -3.92 -18.98 -50.39
N GLU A 125 -4.57 -20.06 -49.96
CA GLU A 125 -5.40 -20.06 -48.74
C GLU A 125 -4.52 -19.95 -47.49
N ALA A 126 -3.39 -20.67 -47.49
CA ALA A 126 -2.38 -20.54 -46.44
C ALA A 126 -1.77 -19.14 -46.40
N ASP A 127 -1.49 -18.53 -47.56
CA ASP A 127 -1.01 -17.14 -47.66
C ASP A 127 -2.02 -16.13 -47.08
N GLU A 128 -3.30 -16.30 -47.43
CA GLU A 128 -4.38 -15.40 -46.99
C GLU A 128 -4.64 -15.53 -45.49
N LEU A 129 -4.67 -16.75 -44.93
CA LEU A 129 -4.80 -16.99 -43.49
C LEU A 129 -3.60 -16.42 -42.71
N TYR A 130 -2.39 -16.57 -43.23
CA TYR A 130 -1.19 -15.98 -42.63
C TYR A 130 -1.24 -14.44 -42.63
N ALA A 131 -1.65 -13.84 -43.75
CA ALA A 131 -1.86 -12.38 -43.84
C ALA A 131 -2.97 -11.91 -42.88
N PHE A 132 -4.04 -12.69 -42.75
CA PHE A 132 -5.15 -12.43 -41.85
C PHE A 132 -4.72 -12.35 -40.37
N MET A 133 -3.93 -13.31 -39.91
CA MET A 133 -3.36 -13.30 -38.56
C MET A 133 -2.40 -12.12 -38.36
N ASN A 134 -1.55 -11.80 -39.34
CA ASN A 134 -0.66 -10.62 -39.24
C ASN A 134 -1.43 -9.29 -39.09
N ALA A 135 -2.61 -9.17 -39.68
CA ALA A 135 -3.51 -8.02 -39.53
C ALA A 135 -4.33 -8.04 -38.23
N GLY A 136 -4.14 -9.05 -37.38
CA GLY A 136 -4.80 -9.19 -36.09
C GLY A 136 -6.06 -10.05 -36.08
N GLY A 137 -6.24 -10.93 -37.06
CA GLY A 137 -7.32 -11.91 -37.06
C GLY A 137 -7.02 -13.10 -36.16
N VAL A 138 -8.07 -13.79 -35.71
CA VAL A 138 -7.98 -15.05 -34.95
C VAL A 138 -8.32 -16.22 -35.86
N VAL A 139 -7.43 -17.22 -35.94
CA VAL A 139 -7.67 -18.47 -36.68
C VAL A 139 -7.74 -19.62 -35.69
N TYR A 140 -8.85 -20.36 -35.74
CA TYR A 140 -9.05 -21.57 -34.94
C TYR A 140 -8.97 -22.82 -35.83
N VAL A 141 -8.05 -23.71 -35.49
CA VAL A 141 -7.84 -24.99 -36.18
C VAL A 141 -8.09 -26.14 -35.20
N SER A 142 -8.75 -27.19 -35.67
CA SER A 142 -8.87 -28.44 -34.93
C SER A 142 -8.50 -29.63 -35.81
N GLY A 143 -7.88 -30.66 -35.25
CA GLY A 143 -7.47 -31.85 -36.02
C GLY A 143 -7.64 -33.13 -35.23
N GLY A 144 -8.17 -34.18 -35.87
CA GLY A 144 -8.28 -35.52 -35.31
C GLY A 144 -7.35 -36.53 -35.99
N GLY A 145 -7.00 -37.60 -35.28
CA GLY A 145 -6.31 -38.79 -35.80
C GLY A 145 -7.28 -39.95 -36.02
N TYR A 146 -8.35 -39.78 -36.80
CA TYR A 146 -9.25 -40.90 -37.14
C TYR A 146 -8.74 -41.65 -38.37
N SER A 147 -8.18 -42.84 -38.17
CA SER A 147 -8.05 -43.81 -39.26
C SER A 147 -9.24 -44.77 -39.24
N ASN A 148 -10.13 -44.63 -40.22
CA ASN A 148 -11.19 -45.57 -40.61
C ASN A 148 -12.53 -45.50 -39.84
N TYR A 149 -13.38 -44.54 -40.23
CA TYR A 149 -14.83 -44.76 -40.22
C TYR A 149 -15.31 -44.98 -41.66
N GLN A 150 -15.33 -46.24 -42.11
CA GLN A 150 -15.67 -46.62 -43.50
C GLN A 150 -17.13 -46.34 -43.90
N GLY A 151 -17.93 -45.67 -43.06
CA GLY A 151 -19.30 -45.27 -43.38
C GLY A 151 -19.47 -43.84 -43.93
N LEU A 152 -18.45 -42.97 -43.81
CA LEU A 152 -18.58 -41.53 -44.14
C LEU A 152 -17.56 -41.02 -45.17
N GLY A 153 -16.65 -41.87 -45.68
CA GLY A 153 -15.70 -41.49 -46.73
C GLY A 153 -14.57 -40.54 -46.32
N ILE A 154 -14.43 -40.22 -45.02
CA ILE A 154 -13.37 -39.35 -44.50
C ILE A 154 -12.16 -40.24 -44.14
N SER A 155 -11.04 -40.08 -44.86
CA SER A 155 -9.78 -40.76 -44.57
C SER A 155 -8.61 -39.77 -44.48
N GLY A 156 -7.90 -39.77 -43.35
CA GLY A 156 -6.48 -39.38 -43.25
C GLY A 156 -6.18 -37.98 -42.68
N HIS A 157 -5.59 -37.98 -41.47
CA HIS A 157 -4.65 -37.00 -40.90
C HIS A 157 -4.98 -35.50 -41.08
N ASP A 158 -6.06 -35.03 -40.44
CA ASP A 158 -6.60 -33.67 -40.61
C ASP A 158 -5.63 -32.55 -40.21
N GLY A 159 -4.71 -32.80 -39.26
CA GLY A 159 -3.69 -31.82 -38.88
C GLY A 159 -2.73 -31.50 -40.04
N SER A 160 -2.30 -32.51 -40.80
CA SER A 160 -1.33 -32.33 -41.89
C SER A 160 -1.80 -31.37 -42.99
N ARG A 161 -3.12 -31.17 -43.11
CA ARG A 161 -3.78 -30.29 -44.07
C ARG A 161 -3.48 -28.81 -43.84
N TYR A 162 -3.03 -28.46 -42.63
CA TYR A 162 -2.63 -27.11 -42.24
C TYR A 162 -1.11 -26.89 -42.23
N ASN A 163 -0.30 -27.89 -42.61
CA ASN A 163 1.16 -27.77 -42.65
C ASN A 163 1.65 -26.63 -43.55
N LEU A 164 0.93 -26.34 -44.64
CA LEU A 164 1.28 -25.21 -45.51
C LEU A 164 1.16 -23.86 -44.81
N LEU A 165 0.19 -23.70 -43.89
CA LEU A 165 0.07 -22.51 -43.04
C LEU A 165 1.18 -22.49 -41.99
N LEU A 166 1.46 -23.61 -41.34
CA LEU A 166 2.51 -23.71 -40.33
C LEU A 166 3.91 -23.36 -40.87
N ASN A 167 4.23 -23.86 -42.07
CA ASN A 167 5.50 -23.60 -42.75
C ASN A 167 5.76 -22.10 -42.99
N LYS A 168 4.74 -21.23 -42.99
CA LYS A 168 4.89 -19.78 -43.15
C LYS A 168 5.50 -19.10 -41.93
N PHE A 169 5.43 -19.72 -40.75
CA PHE A 169 5.94 -19.15 -39.49
C PHE A 169 7.46 -19.30 -39.29
N SER A 170 8.22 -19.70 -40.32
CA SER A 170 9.69 -19.86 -40.30
C SER A 170 10.22 -20.85 -39.25
N SER A 171 9.40 -21.80 -38.82
CA SER A 171 9.79 -22.93 -37.97
C SER A 171 9.75 -24.24 -38.77
N SER A 172 10.53 -25.24 -38.36
CA SER A 172 10.46 -26.62 -38.86
C SER A 172 9.23 -27.37 -38.33
N ASP A 173 8.15 -26.66 -38.00
CA ASP A 173 6.97 -27.22 -37.35
C ASP A 173 5.98 -27.76 -38.38
N SER A 174 5.58 -29.02 -38.21
CA SER A 174 4.57 -29.68 -39.03
C SER A 174 3.80 -30.68 -38.19
N PHE A 175 2.51 -30.82 -38.44
CA PHE A 175 1.73 -31.95 -37.96
C PHE A 175 2.28 -33.25 -38.60
N PRO A 176 2.76 -34.22 -37.80
CA PRO A 176 3.33 -35.46 -38.33
C PRO A 176 2.26 -36.32 -39.02
N GLN A 177 2.62 -36.99 -40.12
CA GLN A 177 1.68 -37.82 -40.89
C GLN A 177 1.23 -39.10 -40.15
N ASN A 178 1.89 -39.51 -39.05
CA ASN A 178 1.84 -40.90 -38.57
C ASN A 178 1.44 -41.06 -37.09
N GLU A 179 1.12 -39.99 -36.36
CA GLU A 179 0.71 -40.11 -34.96
C GLU A 179 -0.78 -40.50 -34.89
N VAL A 180 -1.00 -41.81 -34.78
CA VAL A 180 -2.28 -42.46 -34.47
C VAL A 180 -2.37 -42.57 -32.95
N ILE A 181 -3.45 -42.09 -32.34
CA ILE A 181 -3.91 -42.67 -31.06
C ILE A 181 -5.41 -42.90 -31.13
N ASP A 182 -5.74 -44.17 -30.91
CA ASP A 182 -7.03 -44.81 -30.94
C ASP A 182 -7.69 -44.72 -29.54
N PHE A 183 -9.00 -44.50 -29.49
CA PHE A 183 -9.94 -44.65 -28.35
C PHE A 183 -10.11 -43.56 -27.26
N TRP A 184 -11.37 -43.55 -26.77
CA TRP A 184 -12.02 -42.68 -25.79
C TRP A 184 -11.52 -42.93 -24.36
N HIS A 185 -10.75 -42.01 -23.77
CA HIS A 185 -10.44 -42.02 -22.33
C HIS A 185 -10.74 -40.64 -21.72
N CYS A 186 -11.34 -40.64 -20.52
CA CYS A 186 -11.53 -39.45 -19.68
C CYS A 186 -10.44 -39.42 -18.61
N GLY A 187 -9.85 -38.25 -18.37
CA GLY A 187 -8.94 -38.01 -17.25
C GLY A 187 -9.00 -36.55 -16.82
N SER A 188 -8.98 -36.31 -15.51
CA SER A 188 -9.06 -34.99 -14.87
C SER A 188 -7.69 -34.33 -14.69
N SER A 189 -7.60 -33.01 -14.90
CA SER A 189 -6.44 -32.21 -14.47
C SER A 189 -6.35 -32.10 -12.94
N SER A 190 -5.14 -32.14 -12.36
CA SER A 190 -4.91 -31.93 -10.92
C SER A 190 -4.61 -30.49 -10.53
N GLU A 191 -4.43 -29.58 -11.50
CA GLU A 191 -4.09 -28.16 -11.27
C GLU A 191 -4.91 -27.27 -12.23
N PRO A 192 -5.45 -26.14 -11.77
CA PRO A 192 -6.13 -25.18 -12.63
C PRO A 192 -5.12 -24.58 -13.61
N VAL A 193 -5.29 -24.83 -14.91
CA VAL A 193 -4.37 -24.27 -15.89
C VAL A 193 -4.74 -22.81 -16.15
N SER A 194 -3.85 -21.90 -15.77
CA SER A 194 -3.96 -20.49 -16.14
C SER A 194 -3.58 -20.37 -17.60
N THR A 195 -4.55 -20.22 -18.50
CA THR A 195 -4.25 -19.69 -19.83
C THR A 195 -3.65 -18.31 -19.64
N PRO A 196 -2.48 -17.97 -20.22
CA PRO A 196 -2.13 -16.57 -20.37
C PRO A 196 -3.28 -15.97 -21.18
N VAL A 197 -4.11 -15.15 -20.55
CA VAL A 197 -4.89 -14.18 -21.33
C VAL A 197 -3.82 -13.34 -22.00
N THR A 198 -3.48 -13.61 -23.25
CA THR A 198 -2.58 -12.76 -24.01
C THR A 198 -3.35 -11.48 -24.31
N ASP A 199 -3.26 -10.51 -23.39
CA ASP A 199 -3.58 -9.09 -23.58
C ASP A 199 -4.91 -8.76 -24.27
N GLY A 200 -5.97 -9.53 -24.01
CA GLY A 200 -7.34 -9.20 -24.43
C GLY A 200 -8.00 -8.18 -23.48
N VAL A 201 -8.77 -7.25 -24.05
CA VAL A 201 -9.44 -6.09 -23.39
C VAL A 201 -10.43 -6.41 -22.25
N PHE A 202 -10.68 -7.68 -21.90
CA PHE A 202 -11.77 -8.06 -20.97
C PHE A 202 -11.35 -8.89 -19.74
N GLY A 203 -10.06 -9.15 -19.52
CA GLY A 203 -9.61 -9.87 -18.32
C GLY A 203 -10.01 -11.35 -18.25
N LYS A 204 -9.83 -11.97 -17.07
CA LYS A 204 -9.83 -13.41 -16.83
C LYS A 204 -11.26 -13.99 -16.70
N VAL A 205 -11.71 -14.84 -17.63
CA VAL A 205 -12.97 -15.59 -17.50
C VAL A 205 -12.76 -16.85 -16.63
N GLY A 206 -12.54 -16.63 -15.32
CA GLY A 206 -12.47 -17.69 -14.30
C GLY A 206 -11.34 -18.73 -14.47
N SER A 207 -11.28 -19.71 -13.56
CA SER A 207 -10.45 -20.92 -13.72
C SER A 207 -11.13 -21.94 -14.64
N LEU A 208 -10.34 -22.68 -15.41
CA LEU A 208 -10.79 -23.78 -16.26
C LEU A 208 -10.37 -25.11 -15.63
N ASP A 209 -11.32 -26.01 -15.40
CA ASP A 209 -11.04 -27.43 -15.12
C ASP A 209 -11.49 -28.23 -16.35
N HIS A 210 -10.60 -28.95 -17.02
CA HIS A 210 -10.97 -29.71 -18.22
C HIS A 210 -10.54 -31.18 -18.11
N ASP A 211 -11.25 -32.04 -18.84
CA ASP A 211 -10.80 -33.41 -19.13
C ASP A 211 -9.81 -33.44 -20.32
N THR A 212 -9.16 -34.58 -20.53
CA THR A 212 -8.13 -34.90 -21.54
C THR A 212 -8.36 -34.32 -22.96
N PHE A 213 -7.31 -33.68 -23.52
CA PHE A 213 -7.22 -33.23 -24.94
C PHE A 213 -6.09 -33.95 -25.68
N ASN A 214 -6.23 -34.29 -26.97
CA ASN A 214 -5.26 -35.10 -27.76
C ASN A 214 -3.89 -34.43 -28.11
N PRO A 215 -2.82 -35.19 -28.45
CA PRO A 215 -1.45 -34.67 -28.70
C PRO A 215 -1.35 -33.86 -29.96
N ILE A 216 -0.57 -32.78 -29.93
CA ILE A 216 0.10 -32.25 -31.12
C ILE A 216 1.49 -31.74 -30.73
N ASN A 217 2.53 -32.16 -31.48
CA ASN A 217 3.88 -31.63 -31.32
C ASN A 217 4.17 -30.50 -32.32
N THR A 218 4.14 -29.27 -31.82
CA THR A 218 4.55 -28.06 -32.53
C THR A 218 5.49 -27.28 -31.61
N SER A 219 6.79 -27.41 -31.83
CA SER A 219 7.83 -26.98 -30.89
C SER A 219 7.85 -25.47 -30.60
N SER A 220 7.16 -24.65 -31.41
CA SER A 220 7.04 -23.19 -31.24
C SER A 220 5.69 -22.70 -30.70
N LEU A 221 4.72 -23.57 -30.40
CA LEU A 221 3.46 -23.16 -29.74
C LEU A 221 3.62 -23.21 -28.21
N GLN A 222 3.02 -22.26 -27.50
CA GLN A 222 2.96 -22.29 -26.05
C GLN A 222 1.86 -23.26 -25.62
N SER A 223 2.18 -24.20 -24.74
CA SER A 223 1.20 -25.14 -24.19
C SER A 223 0.33 -24.42 -23.16
N VAL A 224 -0.99 -24.51 -23.35
CA VAL A 224 -1.99 -23.81 -22.52
C VAL A 224 -2.75 -24.78 -21.61
N ALA A 225 -2.57 -26.09 -21.81
CA ALA A 225 -3.07 -27.19 -20.97
C ALA A 225 -2.28 -28.49 -21.25
N THR A 226 -2.08 -29.34 -20.23
CA THR A 226 -1.45 -30.67 -20.32
C THR A 226 -2.25 -31.71 -19.52
N GLY A 227 -2.21 -33.00 -19.86
CA GLY A 227 -2.70 -34.04 -18.94
C GLY A 227 -2.04 -35.40 -19.13
N PHE A 228 -1.80 -36.15 -18.03
CA PHE A 228 -1.76 -37.63 -17.91
C PHE A 228 -1.69 -38.12 -16.44
N ASP A 229 -2.39 -39.23 -16.09
CA ASP A 229 -1.94 -40.33 -15.18
C ASP A 229 -3.07 -41.33 -14.79
N SER A 230 -3.73 -42.05 -15.73
CA SER A 230 -4.23 -43.44 -15.56
C SER A 230 -5.33 -43.86 -16.56
N LEU A 231 -5.38 -45.18 -16.84
CA LEU A 231 -6.38 -45.87 -17.66
C LEU A 231 -7.70 -46.08 -16.88
N CYS A 232 -8.83 -45.68 -17.45
CA CYS A 232 -10.15 -46.10 -16.96
C CYS A 232 -10.78 -47.09 -17.95
N MET A 233 -11.11 -48.29 -17.47
CA MET A 233 -11.94 -49.27 -18.17
C MET A 233 -13.42 -48.96 -17.94
N ILE A 234 -14.23 -48.75 -18.98
CA ILE A 234 -15.68 -49.01 -18.92
C ILE A 234 -16.14 -49.68 -20.23
N GLY A 235 -16.81 -50.82 -20.08
CA GLY A 235 -17.17 -51.71 -21.17
C GLY A 235 -18.42 -51.33 -21.96
N MET A 236 -18.44 -51.76 -23.22
CA MET A 236 -19.44 -52.61 -23.88
C MET A 236 -19.43 -52.30 -25.38
N PHE A 237 -18.58 -52.99 -26.16
CA PHE A 237 -18.96 -53.74 -27.36
C PHE A 237 -17.81 -54.73 -27.64
N THR A 238 -18.19 -55.98 -27.86
CA THR A 238 -17.41 -57.20 -28.09
C THR A 238 -15.95 -57.04 -28.54
N GLN A 239 -15.06 -57.70 -27.78
CA GLN A 239 -13.67 -57.94 -28.19
C GLN A 239 -13.56 -58.62 -29.57
N PRO A 240 -12.61 -58.20 -30.41
CA PRO A 240 -11.75 -59.10 -31.14
C PRO A 240 -10.52 -59.42 -30.26
N SER A 241 -10.41 -60.68 -29.89
CA SER A 241 -9.42 -61.26 -29.01
C SER A 241 -8.01 -61.30 -29.64
N ASN A 242 -7.29 -60.18 -29.77
CA ASN A 242 -5.86 -60.20 -30.19
C ASN A 242 -5.06 -58.89 -29.95
N PHE A 243 -5.24 -58.20 -28.82
CA PHE A 243 -4.24 -57.20 -28.41
C PHE A 243 -3.59 -57.61 -27.09
N SER A 244 -2.36 -58.09 -27.22
CA SER A 244 -1.46 -58.43 -26.14
C SER A 244 -1.07 -57.18 -25.37
N THR A 245 -1.07 -57.31 -24.05
CA THR A 245 -0.41 -56.45 -23.07
C THR A 245 0.99 -56.05 -23.55
N ALA A 246 1.17 -54.78 -23.91
CA ALA A 246 2.47 -54.14 -23.98
C ALA A 246 2.45 -52.95 -23.01
N ALA A 247 2.94 -53.20 -21.80
CA ALA A 247 3.58 -52.17 -21.02
C ALA A 247 4.92 -51.79 -21.69
N ASP A 248 5.36 -50.56 -21.46
CA ASP A 248 6.67 -50.00 -21.83
C ASP A 248 6.98 -49.76 -23.31
N THR A 249 6.59 -48.57 -23.79
CA THR A 249 7.53 -47.68 -24.49
C THR A 249 7.26 -46.24 -24.04
N GLY A 250 8.21 -45.67 -23.28
CA GLY A 250 8.11 -44.34 -22.67
C GLY A 250 8.23 -43.18 -23.66
N ASP A 251 7.14 -42.88 -24.39
CA ASP A 251 7.03 -41.66 -25.20
C ASP A 251 5.60 -41.10 -25.24
N TYR A 252 4.80 -41.32 -24.19
CA TYR A 252 3.43 -40.82 -24.09
C TYR A 252 3.34 -39.39 -23.55
N ASN A 253 4.32 -38.53 -23.87
CA ASN A 253 4.19 -37.10 -23.65
C ASN A 253 3.69 -36.46 -24.93
N ARG A 254 2.40 -36.10 -24.96
CA ARG A 254 1.84 -34.89 -25.56
C ARG A 254 0.34 -35.10 -25.68
N THR A 255 -0.45 -34.11 -25.27
CA THR A 255 -1.91 -34.06 -25.32
C THR A 255 -2.29 -32.61 -24.98
N ILE A 256 -2.30 -31.70 -25.97
CA ILE A 256 -2.10 -30.25 -25.76
C ILE A 256 -3.12 -29.41 -26.53
N LEU A 257 -3.78 -28.47 -25.83
CA LEU A 257 -4.33 -27.24 -26.41
C LEU A 257 -3.19 -26.21 -26.50
N ALA A 258 -2.90 -25.74 -27.70
CA ALA A 258 -1.72 -24.93 -27.96
C ALA A 258 -2.09 -23.64 -28.69
N GLU A 259 -1.43 -22.55 -28.31
CA GLU A 259 -1.69 -21.24 -28.88
C GLU A 259 -0.39 -20.52 -29.24
N LYS A 260 -0.47 -19.62 -30.21
CA LYS A 260 0.65 -18.75 -30.59
C LYS A 260 0.14 -17.41 -31.11
N SER A 261 0.68 -16.34 -30.54
CA SER A 261 0.51 -14.99 -31.06
C SER A 261 1.36 -14.77 -32.31
N ILE A 262 0.79 -14.10 -33.30
CA ILE A 262 1.41 -13.76 -34.58
C ILE A 262 1.20 -12.27 -34.82
N ASN A 263 2.23 -11.44 -34.54
CA ASN A 263 2.11 -9.98 -34.57
C ASN A 263 0.93 -9.49 -33.73
N ARG A 264 -0.15 -9.02 -34.38
CA ARG A 264 -1.38 -8.54 -33.73
C ARG A 264 -2.49 -9.59 -33.65
N GLY A 265 -2.29 -10.80 -34.18
CA GLY A 265 -3.31 -11.85 -34.30
C GLY A 265 -2.90 -13.15 -33.64
N TYR A 266 -3.73 -14.18 -33.81
CA TYR A 266 -3.67 -15.37 -32.96
C TYR A 266 -4.01 -16.66 -33.70
N LEU A 267 -3.25 -17.73 -33.42
CA LEU A 267 -3.53 -19.10 -33.85
C LEU A 267 -3.84 -19.94 -32.62
N SER A 268 -5.03 -20.54 -32.58
CA SER A 268 -5.42 -21.56 -31.58
C SER A 268 -5.57 -22.92 -32.26
N VAL A 269 -4.98 -23.94 -31.65
CA VAL A 269 -4.95 -25.31 -32.17
C VAL A 269 -5.37 -26.31 -31.11
N SER A 270 -6.33 -27.18 -31.43
CA SER A 270 -6.76 -28.28 -30.55
C SER A 270 -6.82 -29.64 -31.26
N GLY A 271 -6.56 -30.72 -30.52
CA GLY A 271 -6.64 -32.10 -31.01
C GLY A 271 -8.06 -32.67 -31.19
N ALA A 272 -9.11 -31.88 -30.94
CA ALA A 272 -10.51 -32.20 -31.22
C ALA A 272 -11.33 -30.90 -31.37
N PRO A 273 -12.47 -30.89 -32.09
CA PRO A 273 -13.35 -29.73 -32.15
C PRO A 273 -13.95 -29.44 -30.76
N ILE A 274 -13.56 -28.32 -30.15
CA ILE A 274 -13.92 -27.97 -28.76
C ILE A 274 -15.44 -27.82 -28.57
N TYR A 275 -16.17 -27.44 -29.62
CA TYR A 275 -17.60 -27.16 -29.62
C TYR A 275 -18.49 -28.39 -29.91
N SER A 276 -17.92 -29.55 -30.21
CA SER A 276 -18.69 -30.74 -30.60
C SER A 276 -19.47 -31.42 -29.45
N TRP A 277 -19.22 -31.03 -28.19
CA TRP A 277 -19.78 -31.64 -26.97
C TRP A 277 -20.18 -30.60 -25.90
N LEU A 278 -20.73 -29.46 -26.31
CA LEU A 278 -21.01 -28.34 -25.40
C LEU A 278 -22.17 -28.57 -24.42
N GLY A 279 -23.09 -29.50 -24.71
CA GLY A 279 -24.36 -29.67 -24.00
C GLY A 279 -24.30 -30.07 -22.52
N SER A 280 -23.11 -30.18 -21.92
CA SER A 280 -22.96 -30.38 -20.47
C SER A 280 -21.67 -29.82 -19.85
N ASP A 281 -20.76 -29.22 -20.63
CA ASP A 281 -19.40 -28.84 -20.17
C ASP A 281 -19.20 -27.31 -20.18
N GLN A 282 -19.40 -26.71 -19.01
CA GLN A 282 -19.26 -25.26 -18.78
C GLN A 282 -17.84 -24.73 -19.09
N ASN A 283 -16.81 -25.56 -19.05
CA ASN A 283 -15.42 -25.13 -19.22
C ASN A 283 -15.03 -25.05 -20.70
N ARG A 284 -15.53 -25.97 -21.54
CA ARG A 284 -15.44 -25.82 -23.02
C ARG A 284 -16.16 -24.58 -23.51
N LYS A 285 -17.33 -24.28 -22.93
CA LYS A 285 -18.09 -23.05 -23.19
C LYS A 285 -17.26 -21.82 -22.81
N LYS A 286 -16.67 -21.74 -21.61
CA LYS A 286 -15.82 -20.60 -21.19
C LYS A 286 -14.59 -20.38 -22.07
N TYR A 287 -13.89 -21.44 -22.48
CA TYR A 287 -12.74 -21.29 -23.39
C TYR A 287 -13.17 -20.72 -24.75
N PHE A 288 -14.28 -21.21 -25.29
CA PHE A 288 -14.82 -20.69 -26.54
C PHE A 288 -15.18 -19.20 -26.42
N LEU A 289 -15.70 -18.77 -25.26
CA LEU A 289 -15.98 -17.37 -24.97
C LEU A 289 -14.70 -16.51 -24.90
N ASN A 290 -13.57 -17.07 -24.42
CA ASN A 290 -12.26 -16.38 -24.42
C ASN A 290 -11.74 -16.08 -25.82
N LEU A 291 -11.86 -17.03 -26.76
CA LEU A 291 -11.45 -16.82 -28.16
C LEU A 291 -12.21 -15.65 -28.81
N PHE A 292 -13.49 -15.45 -28.46
CA PHE A 292 -14.30 -14.33 -28.95
C PHE A 292 -13.96 -13.01 -28.27
N ALA A 293 -13.60 -13.04 -26.98
CA ALA A 293 -13.16 -11.85 -26.27
C ALA A 293 -11.92 -11.20 -26.93
N LEU A 294 -10.99 -12.02 -27.44
CA LEU A 294 -9.80 -11.56 -28.18
C LEU A 294 -10.14 -10.84 -29.50
N ALA A 295 -11.31 -11.12 -30.07
CA ALA A 295 -11.69 -10.71 -31.41
C ALA A 295 -12.58 -9.45 -31.45
N CYS A 296 -13.07 -8.98 -30.29
CA CYS A 296 -13.85 -7.74 -30.21
C CYS A 296 -12.98 -6.55 -30.63
N PRO A 297 -13.37 -5.81 -31.70
CA PRO A 297 -12.63 -4.63 -32.11
C PRO A 297 -12.68 -3.60 -30.98
N GLY A 298 -11.62 -3.50 -30.20
CA GLY A 298 -11.39 -2.30 -29.43
C GLY A 298 -11.29 -1.14 -30.42
N THR A 299 -11.90 -0.01 -30.10
CA THR A 299 -11.21 1.25 -30.41
C THR A 299 -9.76 1.07 -30.00
N THR A 300 -8.81 1.63 -30.75
CA THR A 300 -7.43 1.83 -30.28
C THR A 300 -7.44 2.72 -29.03
N THR A 301 -7.99 2.23 -27.93
CA THR A 301 -7.70 2.61 -26.57
C THR A 301 -6.55 1.70 -26.21
N GLN A 302 -5.36 2.31 -26.22
CA GLN A 302 -4.20 1.86 -25.46
C GLN A 302 -4.66 0.96 -24.30
N THR A 303 -4.19 -0.30 -24.26
CA THR A 303 -4.28 -1.13 -23.06
C THR A 303 -4.06 -0.22 -21.86
N PRO A 304 -4.94 -0.18 -20.83
CA PRO A 304 -4.81 0.78 -19.74
C PRO A 304 -3.36 0.82 -19.33
N VAL A 305 -2.69 1.96 -19.55
CA VAL A 305 -1.29 2.08 -19.15
C VAL A 305 -1.33 1.96 -17.64
N PRO A 306 -0.65 0.95 -17.05
CA PRO A 306 -0.57 0.80 -15.61
C PRO A 306 -0.24 2.14 -14.99
N PHE A 307 -1.08 2.62 -14.07
CA PHE A 307 -0.77 3.85 -13.36
C PHE A 307 0.53 3.66 -12.57
N LEU A 308 0.69 2.49 -11.92
CA LEU A 308 1.88 2.13 -11.15
C LEU A 308 2.72 1.05 -11.88
N ASP A 309 4.02 0.98 -11.56
CA ASP A 309 4.95 -0.15 -11.77
C ASP A 309 5.72 -0.49 -10.48
N LEU A 310 6.31 -1.69 -10.39
CA LEU A 310 6.92 -2.15 -9.13
C LEU A 310 8.09 -1.24 -8.71
N PRO A 311 8.25 -0.94 -7.42
CA PRO A 311 9.26 0.00 -6.92
C PRO A 311 10.71 -0.52 -6.95
N TRP A 312 11.01 -1.55 -7.74
CA TRP A 312 12.36 -2.11 -7.94
C TRP A 312 12.51 -2.72 -9.33
N ASP A 313 13.76 -2.88 -9.77
CA ASP A 313 14.09 -3.48 -11.07
C ASP A 313 13.97 -5.01 -11.02
N TYR A 314 12.74 -5.52 -11.13
CA TYR A 314 12.46 -6.96 -11.12
C TYR A 314 12.93 -7.67 -12.40
N GLU A 315 12.96 -6.96 -13.54
CA GLU A 315 13.43 -7.50 -14.82
C GLU A 315 14.91 -7.83 -14.76
N ALA A 316 15.74 -6.96 -14.17
CA ALA A 316 17.16 -7.25 -13.94
C ALA A 316 17.39 -8.42 -12.99
N LYS A 317 16.39 -8.79 -12.18
CA LYS A 317 16.40 -9.98 -11.33
C LYS A 317 15.85 -11.22 -12.05
N GLY A 318 15.50 -11.13 -13.34
CA GLY A 318 14.98 -12.22 -14.15
C GLY A 318 13.60 -12.69 -13.73
N LEU A 319 12.75 -11.77 -13.26
CA LEU A 319 11.35 -12.04 -12.91
C LEU A 319 10.45 -11.35 -13.93
N SER A 320 9.29 -11.93 -14.22
CA SER A 320 8.17 -11.21 -14.85
C SER A 320 7.46 -10.32 -13.83
N PHE A 321 6.69 -9.33 -14.31
CA PHE A 321 5.90 -8.46 -13.44
C PHE A 321 4.99 -9.27 -12.50
N SER A 322 4.26 -10.28 -13.02
CA SER A 322 3.35 -11.09 -12.21
C SER A 322 4.06 -11.91 -11.13
N GLU A 323 5.23 -12.47 -11.43
CA GLU A 323 6.04 -13.19 -10.45
C GLU A 323 6.57 -12.23 -9.37
N ALA A 324 7.10 -11.08 -9.79
CA ALA A 324 7.66 -10.08 -8.90
C ALA A 324 6.59 -9.44 -7.99
N ALA A 325 5.47 -9.04 -8.57
CA ALA A 325 4.35 -8.41 -7.88
C ALA A 325 3.76 -9.32 -6.80
N LEU A 326 3.74 -10.64 -7.03
CA LEU A 326 3.20 -11.62 -6.09
C LEU A 326 4.25 -12.21 -5.13
N SER A 327 5.52 -11.87 -5.28
CA SER A 327 6.61 -12.30 -4.39
C SER A 327 6.64 -11.47 -3.09
N ILE A 328 5.48 -11.30 -2.47
CA ILE A 328 5.22 -10.42 -1.35
C ILE A 328 5.68 -11.07 -0.03
N GLY A 329 6.37 -10.30 0.81
CA GLY A 329 6.76 -10.72 2.16
C GLY A 329 5.74 -10.33 3.24
N SER A 330 4.99 -9.25 3.03
CA SER A 330 3.89 -8.78 3.88
C SER A 330 2.82 -8.08 3.04
N TYR A 331 1.55 -8.29 3.36
CA TYR A 331 0.40 -7.80 2.59
C TYR A 331 -0.22 -6.57 3.23
N PHE A 332 -0.97 -5.80 2.45
CA PHE A 332 -1.93 -4.84 2.98
C PHE A 332 -3.04 -5.60 3.71
N ASP A 333 -3.42 -5.17 4.91
CA ASP A 333 -4.48 -5.80 5.69
C ASP A 333 -5.83 -5.13 5.43
N HIS A 334 -6.76 -5.82 4.77
CA HIS A 334 -8.07 -5.26 4.43
C HIS A 334 -9.06 -5.16 5.60
N GLU A 335 -8.75 -5.67 6.79
CA GLU A 335 -9.58 -5.41 7.97
C GLU A 335 -9.05 -4.24 8.81
N TYR A 336 -7.74 -4.23 9.09
CA TYR A 336 -7.16 -3.33 10.07
C TYR A 336 -5.80 -2.74 9.62
N PRO A 337 -5.69 -2.01 8.50
CA PRO A 337 -4.42 -1.46 7.99
C PRO A 337 -3.93 -0.26 8.84
N PHE A 338 -3.72 -0.48 10.13
CA PHE A 338 -3.48 0.54 11.16
C PHE A 338 -2.06 0.56 11.69
N ARG A 339 -1.15 -0.25 11.14
CA ARG A 339 0.20 -0.45 11.70
C ARG A 339 0.97 0.84 11.89
N ASP A 340 0.87 1.77 10.95
CA ASP A 340 1.52 3.07 11.03
C ASP A 340 0.77 4.11 11.88
N VAL A 341 -0.52 3.90 12.16
CA VAL A 341 -1.33 4.73 13.07
C VAL A 341 -1.59 4.03 14.43
N GLY A 342 -0.82 2.97 14.69
CA GLY A 342 -0.96 1.99 15.76
C GLY A 342 -0.98 2.54 17.19
N SER A 343 -0.60 3.79 17.36
CA SER A 343 -0.64 4.51 18.64
C SER A 343 -2.01 5.08 19.00
N VAL A 344 -2.89 5.22 18.01
CA VAL A 344 -4.23 5.82 18.15
C VAL A 344 -5.31 4.78 17.83
N LEU A 345 -5.10 3.99 16.78
CA LEU A 345 -5.98 2.88 16.38
C LEU A 345 -5.20 1.59 16.45
N SER A 346 -5.79 0.55 17.03
CA SER A 346 -5.17 -0.77 17.15
C SER A 346 -6.13 -1.84 16.68
N GLU A 347 -5.57 -2.92 16.12
CA GLU A 347 -6.36 -4.10 15.77
C GLU A 347 -6.93 -4.76 17.04
N PRO A 348 -8.12 -5.37 16.98
CA PRO A 348 -8.68 -6.11 18.10
C PRO A 348 -7.79 -7.28 18.51
N SER A 349 -7.81 -7.66 19.79
CA SER A 349 -6.94 -8.72 20.32
C SER A 349 -7.11 -10.08 19.63
N ASP A 350 -8.28 -10.34 19.05
CA ASP A 350 -8.61 -11.56 18.30
C ASP A 350 -8.18 -11.52 16.82
N ALA A 351 -7.70 -10.37 16.34
CA ALA A 351 -7.14 -10.17 15.01
C ALA A 351 -5.60 -10.12 14.98
N VAL A 352 -4.96 -10.04 16.16
CA VAL A 352 -3.49 -10.04 16.29
C VAL A 352 -2.87 -11.25 15.56
N ASP A 353 -1.78 -11.00 14.85
CA ASP A 353 -1.04 -11.98 14.03
C ASP A 353 -1.88 -12.61 12.90
N SER A 354 -2.95 -11.93 12.48
CA SER A 354 -3.75 -12.29 11.31
C SER A 354 -3.70 -11.19 10.24
N VAL A 355 -3.93 -11.57 8.99
CA VAL A 355 -4.07 -10.60 7.89
C VAL A 355 -5.24 -11.02 7.00
N THR A 356 -6.03 -10.06 6.54
CA THR A 356 -7.02 -10.30 5.48
C THR A 356 -6.44 -9.78 4.17
N SER A 357 -5.98 -10.73 3.33
CA SER A 357 -5.26 -10.40 2.08
C SER A 357 -6.22 -9.93 0.99
N PHE A 358 -5.67 -9.24 -0.03
CA PHE A 358 -6.41 -8.83 -1.23
C PHE A 358 -7.11 -9.99 -1.98
N ARG A 359 -6.72 -11.24 -1.74
CA ARG A 359 -7.34 -12.44 -2.35
C ARG A 359 -8.61 -12.89 -1.63
N GLY A 360 -8.96 -12.29 -0.49
CA GLY A 360 -10.09 -12.70 0.33
C GLY A 360 -9.77 -13.80 1.36
N ASP A 361 -8.48 -14.04 1.63
CA ASP A 361 -8.07 -14.98 2.67
C ASP A 361 -8.33 -14.34 4.05
N PHE A 362 -9.53 -14.55 4.59
CA PHE A 362 -9.97 -13.90 5.83
C PHE A 362 -9.16 -14.36 7.05
N ARG A 363 -8.59 -13.39 7.79
CA ARG A 363 -7.80 -13.57 9.03
C ARG A 363 -6.84 -14.76 8.98
N ASN A 364 -6.03 -14.83 7.93
CA ASN A 364 -5.03 -15.87 7.79
C ASN A 364 -4.00 -15.76 8.93
N LYS A 365 -3.90 -16.80 9.77
CA LYS A 365 -3.11 -16.79 11.01
C LYS A 365 -1.63 -17.10 10.78
N ASN A 366 -0.78 -16.59 11.67
CA ASN A 366 0.68 -16.59 11.56
C ASN A 366 1.20 -15.67 10.44
N ALA A 367 0.39 -14.67 10.08
CA ALA A 367 0.84 -13.61 9.20
C ALA A 367 1.89 -12.79 9.94
N ARG A 368 3.12 -12.74 9.41
CA ARG A 368 4.07 -11.73 9.87
C ARG A 368 3.49 -10.39 9.47
N TYR A 369 3.55 -9.42 10.39
CA TYR A 369 3.09 -8.05 10.14
C TYR A 369 1.58 -7.94 9.93
N SER A 370 0.79 -8.32 10.95
CA SER A 370 -0.64 -7.96 11.02
C SER A 370 -0.82 -6.44 11.02
N SER A 371 -2.02 -6.00 10.69
CA SER A 371 -2.40 -4.59 10.65
C SER A 371 -1.70 -3.74 9.59
N HIS A 372 -0.98 -4.35 8.65
CA HIS A 372 -0.05 -3.65 7.77
C HIS A 372 -0.75 -2.76 6.72
N ASP A 373 -0.23 -1.54 6.53
CA ASP A 373 -0.83 -0.48 5.69
C ASP A 373 -0.25 -0.40 4.28
N GLY A 374 0.50 -1.42 3.86
CA GLY A 374 1.15 -1.48 2.55
C GLY A 374 1.67 -2.88 2.21
N TYR A 375 2.63 -2.94 1.31
CA TYR A 375 3.26 -4.17 0.85
C TYR A 375 4.76 -4.15 1.11
N ASP A 376 5.30 -5.25 1.63
CA ASP A 376 6.73 -5.40 1.83
C ASP A 376 7.32 -6.38 0.81
N TRP A 377 8.34 -5.93 0.07
CA TRP A 377 9.15 -6.78 -0.81
C TRP A 377 10.57 -6.94 -0.28
N LEU A 378 10.99 -8.20 -0.13
CA LEU A 378 12.22 -8.62 0.52
C LEU A 378 12.85 -9.83 -0.20
N GLY A 379 13.44 -10.77 0.56
CA GLY A 379 14.14 -11.94 0.02
C GLY A 379 13.38 -12.73 -1.07
N PRO A 380 12.07 -13.05 -0.90
CA PRO A 380 11.29 -13.74 -1.94
C PRO A 380 11.23 -13.00 -3.27
N ALA A 381 11.17 -11.66 -3.24
CA ALA A 381 11.19 -10.80 -4.43
C ALA A 381 12.60 -10.56 -4.99
N ARG A 382 13.63 -11.20 -4.41
CA ARG A 382 15.06 -11.00 -4.72
C ARG A 382 15.54 -9.56 -4.47
N VAL A 383 14.81 -8.81 -3.64
CA VAL A 383 15.16 -7.48 -3.18
C VAL A 383 16.19 -7.59 -2.05
N ARG A 384 17.29 -6.85 -2.15
CA ARG A 384 18.41 -6.85 -1.20
C ARG A 384 18.78 -5.44 -0.78
N GLU A 385 19.45 -5.32 0.36
CA GLU A 385 20.01 -4.04 0.80
C GLU A 385 20.89 -3.41 -0.29
N GLY A 386 20.72 -2.11 -0.51
CA GLY A 386 21.45 -1.34 -1.51
C GLY A 386 20.92 -1.47 -2.94
N ASP A 387 19.94 -2.34 -3.22
CA ASP A 387 19.23 -2.33 -4.51
C ASP A 387 18.56 -0.97 -4.73
N SER A 388 18.43 -0.55 -6.00
CA SER A 388 17.74 0.68 -6.35
C SER A 388 16.25 0.59 -6.04
N VAL A 389 15.72 1.61 -5.36
CA VAL A 389 14.28 1.85 -5.25
C VAL A 389 13.88 2.79 -6.36
N LEU A 390 12.86 2.38 -7.13
CA LEU A 390 12.41 3.06 -8.34
C LEU A 390 11.06 3.75 -8.09
N ALA A 391 10.85 4.89 -8.73
CA ALA A 391 9.54 5.54 -8.75
C ALA A 391 8.51 4.66 -9.49
N ALA A 392 7.50 4.18 -8.77
CA ALA A 392 6.42 3.36 -9.33
C ALA A 392 5.64 4.10 -10.42
N ALA A 393 5.54 5.41 -10.31
CA ALA A 393 4.95 6.27 -11.33
C ALA A 393 5.57 7.67 -11.29
N ALA A 394 5.35 8.44 -12.36
CA ALA A 394 5.81 9.82 -12.41
C ALA A 394 5.08 10.70 -11.37
N GLY A 395 5.75 11.73 -10.87
CA GLY A 395 5.18 12.64 -9.88
C GLY A 395 6.24 13.51 -9.22
N ASN A 396 5.86 14.23 -8.16
CA ASN A 396 6.79 15.04 -7.36
C ASN A 396 7.26 14.24 -6.15
N ALA A 397 8.53 13.82 -6.18
CA ALA A 397 9.18 13.07 -5.13
C ALA A 397 9.75 14.00 -4.05
N GLN A 398 9.54 13.66 -2.79
CA GLN A 398 10.12 14.34 -1.63
C GLN A 398 10.63 13.33 -0.62
N PHE A 399 11.80 13.62 -0.05
CA PHE A 399 12.49 12.83 0.95
C PHE A 399 12.23 13.35 2.37
N PHE A 400 11.96 12.42 3.28
CA PHE A 400 11.84 12.65 4.70
C PHE A 400 12.81 11.73 5.43
N LYS A 401 13.68 12.32 6.25
CA LYS A 401 14.68 11.58 7.00
C LYS A 401 14.03 10.90 8.21
N ALA A 402 14.59 9.76 8.63
CA ALA A 402 14.27 9.10 9.88
C ALA A 402 14.60 10.03 11.06
N ASP A 403 13.60 10.70 11.59
CA ASP A 403 13.61 11.38 12.88
C ASP A 403 12.34 11.03 13.67
N LYS A 404 12.20 11.59 14.88
CA LYS A 404 11.07 11.24 15.76
C LYS A 404 9.71 11.62 15.16
N ASP A 405 9.68 12.57 14.21
CA ASP A 405 8.48 13.13 13.59
C ASP A 405 8.62 13.13 12.07
N ASN A 406 8.78 11.93 11.51
CA ASN A 406 8.89 11.76 10.08
C ASN A 406 7.59 12.22 9.41
N GLY A 407 7.53 13.47 8.97
CA GLY A 407 6.33 14.18 8.50
C GLY A 407 5.58 13.50 7.34
N ALA A 408 6.15 12.47 6.72
CA ALA A 408 5.41 11.58 5.83
C ALA A 408 4.53 10.59 6.59
N CYS A 409 5.05 9.82 7.55
CA CYS A 409 4.29 8.75 8.19
C CYS A 409 3.94 8.99 9.68
N GLY A 410 4.38 10.11 10.25
CA GLY A 410 4.08 10.57 11.61
C GLY A 410 4.88 9.87 12.72
N THR A 411 5.79 8.95 12.40
CA THR A 411 6.60 8.22 13.39
C THR A 411 8.00 7.89 12.86
N SER A 412 8.98 7.71 13.75
CA SER A 412 10.31 7.19 13.37
C SER A 412 10.29 5.74 12.87
N ALA A 413 9.17 5.02 13.04
CA ALA A 413 9.06 3.60 12.70
C ALA A 413 9.25 3.33 11.20
N CYS A 414 8.92 4.29 10.33
CA CYS A 414 9.05 4.13 8.87
C CYS A 414 10.48 4.34 8.38
N GLY A 415 11.39 4.82 9.23
CA GLY A 415 12.77 5.08 8.83
C GLY A 415 12.87 6.23 7.84
N ASN A 416 13.76 6.12 6.85
CA ASN A 416 13.89 7.09 5.77
C ASN A 416 12.82 6.83 4.70
N VAL A 417 12.17 7.89 4.24
CA VAL A 417 10.98 7.81 3.39
C VAL A 417 11.14 8.68 2.15
N ILE A 418 10.76 8.16 0.99
CA ILE A 418 10.37 8.98 -0.16
C ILE A 418 8.85 8.92 -0.27
N VAL A 419 8.20 10.05 -0.53
CA VAL A 419 6.82 10.09 -1.00
C VAL A 419 6.79 10.66 -2.41
N ILE A 420 5.86 10.20 -3.24
CA ILE A 420 5.65 10.75 -4.58
C ILE A 420 4.17 11.11 -4.72
N ASN A 421 3.87 12.41 -4.79
CA ASN A 421 2.56 12.87 -5.23
C ASN A 421 2.48 12.71 -6.75
N HIS A 422 1.57 11.85 -7.22
CA HIS A 422 1.40 11.56 -8.64
C HIS A 422 0.51 12.55 -9.37
N GLU A 423 0.00 13.56 -8.67
CA GLU A 423 -0.86 14.59 -9.22
C GLU A 423 -2.08 13.97 -9.90
N ASN A 424 -2.67 12.97 -9.28
CA ASN A 424 -3.87 12.28 -9.76
C ASN A 424 -4.79 11.87 -8.60
N GLY A 425 -4.58 12.47 -7.42
CA GLY A 425 -5.25 12.10 -6.18
C GLY A 425 -4.65 10.88 -5.49
N TYR A 426 -3.54 10.31 -5.98
CA TYR A 426 -2.80 9.25 -5.30
C TYR A 426 -1.38 9.69 -4.95
N GLN A 427 -0.91 9.23 -3.80
CA GLN A 427 0.48 9.34 -3.37
C GLN A 427 1.03 7.94 -3.10
N SER A 428 2.21 7.63 -3.64
CA SER A 428 2.96 6.44 -3.26
C SER A 428 4.02 6.79 -2.22
N ARG A 429 4.34 5.84 -1.34
CA ARG A 429 5.35 6.00 -0.30
C ARG A 429 6.28 4.79 -0.25
N TYR A 430 7.55 5.07 0.02
CA TYR A 430 8.65 4.11 -0.04
C TYR A 430 9.43 4.24 1.27
N TYR A 431 9.31 3.25 2.16
CA TYR A 431 9.90 3.34 3.51
C TYR A 431 11.18 2.52 3.66
N HIS A 432 11.78 2.64 4.84
CA HIS A 432 12.97 1.91 5.28
C HIS A 432 14.21 2.14 4.41
N LEU A 433 14.26 3.24 3.66
CA LEU A 433 15.36 3.54 2.74
C LEU A 433 16.70 3.63 3.47
N GLN A 434 17.80 3.43 2.74
CA GLN A 434 19.14 3.42 3.32
C GLN A 434 19.49 4.75 4.00
N ASP A 435 20.25 4.69 5.11
CA ASP A 435 20.77 5.91 5.73
C ASP A 435 21.94 6.49 4.94
N ASN A 436 21.98 7.83 4.86
CA ASN A 436 23.00 8.60 4.16
C ASN A 436 23.14 8.30 2.65
N ASP A 437 22.08 7.86 1.97
CA ASP A 437 22.08 7.73 0.50
C ASP A 437 21.94 9.11 -0.18
N SER A 438 22.88 9.42 -1.06
CA SER A 438 22.92 10.72 -1.76
C SER A 438 21.78 10.89 -2.77
N ILE A 439 21.18 9.80 -3.26
CA ILE A 439 20.06 9.87 -4.21
C ILE A 439 18.82 10.36 -3.47
N SER A 440 18.42 9.69 -2.39
CA SER A 440 17.28 10.12 -1.58
C SER A 440 17.48 11.53 -1.00
N GLN A 441 18.69 11.88 -0.54
CA GLN A 441 18.99 13.24 -0.07
C GLN A 441 18.87 14.33 -1.15
N GLY A 442 18.87 13.96 -2.44
CA GLY A 442 18.60 14.89 -3.54
C GLY A 442 17.17 15.43 -3.57
N PHE A 443 16.24 14.79 -2.86
CA PHE A 443 14.81 15.09 -2.84
C PHE A 443 14.34 15.76 -1.53
N THR A 444 15.23 16.41 -0.77
CA THR A 444 14.84 17.15 0.45
C THR A 444 13.81 18.26 0.21
N ILE A 445 13.71 18.73 -1.04
CA ILE A 445 12.60 19.52 -1.56
C ILE A 445 11.88 18.71 -2.66
N PRO A 446 10.57 18.92 -2.88
CA PRO A 446 9.83 18.25 -3.94
C PRO A 446 10.49 18.43 -5.32
N ARG A 447 10.69 17.34 -6.06
CA ARG A 447 11.20 17.37 -7.43
C ARG A 447 10.47 16.37 -8.32
N ARG A 448 10.31 16.73 -9.59
CA ARG A 448 9.72 15.84 -10.59
C ARG A 448 10.59 14.62 -10.85
N VAL A 449 9.97 13.44 -10.87
CA VAL A 449 10.54 12.17 -11.31
C VAL A 449 9.64 11.51 -12.34
N ASN A 450 10.23 10.70 -13.21
CA ASN A 450 9.53 9.80 -14.13
C ASN A 450 9.37 8.42 -13.52
N LYS A 451 8.42 7.64 -14.04
CA LYS A 451 8.32 6.20 -13.75
C LYS A 451 9.67 5.53 -14.04
N GLY A 452 10.16 4.72 -13.10
CA GLY A 452 11.41 3.98 -13.21
C GLY A 452 12.67 4.75 -12.81
N ASP A 453 12.57 6.05 -12.50
CA ASP A 453 13.72 6.81 -11.99
C ASP A 453 14.15 6.25 -10.62
N THR A 454 15.46 6.17 -10.38
CA THR A 454 15.97 5.79 -9.06
C THR A 454 15.79 6.95 -8.08
N ILE A 455 15.05 6.69 -7.00
CA ILE A 455 14.68 7.67 -5.96
C ILE A 455 15.37 7.40 -4.61
N GLY A 456 16.01 6.24 -4.48
CA GLY A 456 16.72 5.85 -3.29
C GLY A 456 17.27 4.44 -3.39
N LYS A 457 17.65 3.90 -2.23
CA LYS A 457 18.13 2.53 -2.10
C LYS A 457 17.45 1.80 -0.96
N VAL A 458 17.28 0.49 -1.15
CA VAL A 458 16.74 -0.41 -0.14
C VAL A 458 17.63 -0.37 1.09
N GLY A 459 17.02 -0.11 2.24
CA GLY A 459 17.71 -0.07 3.53
C GLY A 459 16.96 -0.86 4.59
N SER A 460 17.30 -0.58 5.84
CA SER A 460 16.66 -1.15 7.02
C SER A 460 16.52 -0.11 8.14
N THR A 461 16.23 1.14 7.77
CA THR A 461 16.03 2.23 8.75
C THR A 461 14.64 2.18 9.38
N GLY A 462 14.48 2.77 10.57
CA GLY A 462 13.23 2.70 11.33
C GLY A 462 13.02 1.34 12.01
N LYS A 463 11.76 0.94 12.19
CA LYS A 463 11.35 -0.33 12.81
C LYS A 463 11.33 -1.46 11.78
N SER A 464 12.51 -1.81 11.29
CA SER A 464 12.74 -2.89 10.34
C SER A 464 13.62 -3.99 10.94
N SER A 465 13.26 -5.26 10.72
CA SER A 465 14.03 -6.43 11.17
C SER A 465 14.97 -6.98 10.09
N ALA A 466 14.81 -6.56 8.83
CA ALA A 466 15.64 -6.94 7.70
C ALA A 466 15.48 -5.95 6.53
N PRO A 467 16.49 -5.77 5.66
CA PRO A 467 16.36 -4.86 4.52
C PRO A 467 15.21 -5.23 3.57
N HIS A 468 14.33 -4.28 3.28
CA HIS A 468 13.14 -4.46 2.43
C HIS A 468 12.61 -3.13 1.89
N ILE A 469 11.73 -3.20 0.89
CA ILE A 469 10.94 -2.06 0.41
C ILE A 469 9.54 -2.22 0.98
N HIS A 470 9.12 -1.29 1.84
CA HIS A 470 7.71 -1.09 2.14
C HIS A 470 7.13 -0.08 1.15
N PHE A 471 5.99 -0.42 0.56
CA PHE A 471 5.29 0.39 -0.42
C PHE A 471 3.82 0.53 -0.03
N SER A 472 3.38 1.76 0.19
CA SER A 472 1.97 2.08 0.46
C SER A 472 1.45 3.12 -0.52
N VAL A 473 0.13 3.10 -0.73
CA VAL A 473 -0.57 4.07 -1.57
C VAL A 473 -1.69 4.69 -0.76
N ILE A 474 -1.81 6.02 -0.87
CA ILE A 474 -2.87 6.78 -0.23
C ILE A 474 -3.65 7.51 -1.31
N GLU A 475 -4.98 7.40 -1.24
CA GLU A 475 -5.89 8.26 -1.98
C GLU A 475 -6.20 9.49 -1.13
N ASP A 476 -6.03 10.65 -1.73
CA ASP A 476 -6.54 11.92 -1.23
C ASP A 476 -8.06 11.89 -1.36
N LYS A 477 -8.79 11.58 -0.29
CA LYS A 477 -10.24 11.29 -0.34
C LYS A 477 -11.08 12.56 -0.43
N ASP A 478 -10.65 13.61 0.24
CA ASP A 478 -11.28 14.92 0.23
C ASP A 478 -10.69 15.86 -0.84
N LYS A 479 -9.69 15.39 -1.59
CA LYS A 479 -9.09 16.02 -2.77
C LYS A 479 -8.40 17.36 -2.44
N ASN A 480 -7.89 17.50 -1.22
CA ASN A 480 -7.33 18.74 -0.69
C ASN A 480 -5.80 18.87 -0.93
N GLY A 481 -5.15 17.81 -1.44
CA GLY A 481 -3.72 17.72 -1.69
C GLY A 481 -2.84 17.39 -0.47
N ASN A 482 -3.42 17.36 0.73
CA ASN A 482 -2.83 16.78 1.93
C ASN A 482 -3.14 15.27 1.89
N PHE A 483 -2.12 14.43 2.06
CA PHE A 483 -2.29 12.98 2.09
C PHE A 483 -2.10 12.42 3.50
N ASN A 484 -1.68 13.26 4.45
CA ASN A 484 -1.35 12.84 5.81
C ASN A 484 -2.58 12.78 6.72
N ASP A 485 -3.59 13.59 6.41
CA ASP A 485 -4.91 13.62 7.03
C ASP A 485 -5.83 12.49 6.55
N ASN A 486 -5.65 11.97 5.32
CA ASN A 486 -6.33 10.76 4.86
C ASN A 486 -5.68 9.45 5.36
N ARG A 487 -5.02 9.48 6.53
CA ARG A 487 -4.49 8.27 7.16
C ARG A 487 -5.20 8.04 8.49
N PRO A 488 -5.90 6.90 8.67
CA PRO A 488 -5.81 5.72 7.81
C PRO A 488 -6.85 5.64 6.69
N ASP A 489 -7.89 6.47 6.66
CA ASP A 489 -9.10 6.22 5.86
C ASP A 489 -8.91 6.30 4.33
N GLY A 490 -7.85 6.94 3.85
CA GLY A 490 -7.38 7.00 2.46
C GLY A 490 -6.35 5.93 2.08
N LEU A 491 -5.89 5.10 3.02
CA LEU A 491 -5.00 3.98 2.73
C LEU A 491 -5.65 3.07 1.69
N THR A 492 -4.91 2.79 0.63
CA THR A 492 -5.40 2.13 -0.57
C THR A 492 -4.53 0.94 -0.89
N ASP A 493 -5.15 -0.23 -1.03
CA ASP A 493 -4.48 -1.39 -1.59
C ASP A 493 -4.26 -1.20 -3.11
N PRO A 494 -2.99 -1.08 -3.59
CA PRO A 494 -2.70 -1.01 -5.03
C PRO A 494 -3.06 -2.27 -5.81
N PHE A 495 -3.16 -3.45 -5.16
CA PHE A 495 -3.60 -4.68 -5.81
C PHE A 495 -5.12 -4.75 -5.98
N GLY A 496 -5.87 -3.91 -5.27
CA GLY A 496 -7.32 -3.95 -5.24
C GLY A 496 -7.84 -5.24 -4.60
N TRP A 497 -9.08 -5.18 -4.11
CA TRP A 497 -9.76 -6.38 -3.64
C TRP A 497 -10.08 -7.32 -4.81
N GLN A 498 -9.50 -8.52 -4.80
CA GLN A 498 -9.61 -9.54 -5.85
C GLN A 498 -10.54 -10.70 -5.47
N SER A 499 -11.09 -10.70 -4.25
CA SER A 499 -12.08 -11.69 -3.82
C SER A 499 -13.45 -11.44 -4.44
N ARG A 500 -14.31 -12.46 -4.40
CA ARG A 500 -15.73 -12.35 -4.74
C ARG A 500 -16.60 -11.84 -3.59
N GLU A 501 -16.09 -11.98 -2.36
CA GLU A 501 -16.72 -11.39 -1.17
C GLU A 501 -16.58 -9.87 -1.22
N ASP A 502 -17.36 -9.14 -0.43
CA ASP A 502 -17.29 -7.69 -0.30
C ASP A 502 -15.91 -7.27 0.26
N ASP A 503 -15.31 -6.19 -0.26
CA ASP A 503 -14.09 -5.62 0.35
C ASP A 503 -14.44 -5.13 1.76
N PRO A 504 -13.79 -5.66 2.82
CA PRO A 504 -14.12 -5.26 4.18
C PRO A 504 -13.64 -3.85 4.49
N TRP A 505 -12.58 -3.35 3.84
CA TRP A 505 -11.95 -2.09 4.20
C TRP A 505 -12.87 -0.86 4.03
N PRO A 506 -13.57 -0.68 2.89
CA PRO A 506 -14.54 0.42 2.73
C PRO A 506 -15.72 0.39 3.69
N ASN A 507 -16.01 -0.78 4.25
CA ASN A 507 -17.13 -1.00 5.14
C ASN A 507 -16.72 -0.90 6.62
N PHE A 508 -15.43 -0.80 6.90
CA PHE A 508 -14.93 -0.67 8.26
C PHE A 508 -15.10 0.77 8.75
N ALA A 509 -15.99 0.98 9.73
CA ALA A 509 -16.21 2.27 10.36
C ALA A 509 -15.38 2.40 11.64
N PHE A 510 -14.69 3.52 11.80
CA PHE A 510 -13.86 3.80 12.97
C PHE A 510 -13.83 5.30 13.28
N SER A 511 -13.58 5.63 14.54
CA SER A 511 -13.39 6.99 15.01
C SER A 511 -11.91 7.33 15.05
N TYR A 512 -11.47 8.33 14.29
CA TYR A 512 -10.10 8.81 14.29
C TYR A 512 -10.08 10.32 14.46
N ARG A 513 -9.36 10.84 15.47
CA ARG A 513 -9.28 12.28 15.80
C ARG A 513 -10.66 12.95 15.94
N GLY A 514 -11.60 12.24 16.57
CA GLY A 514 -12.98 12.73 16.77
C GLY A 514 -13.88 12.73 15.53
N VAL A 515 -13.42 12.16 14.40
CA VAL A 515 -14.20 12.05 13.15
C VAL A 515 -14.48 10.59 12.84
N GLU A 516 -15.76 10.29 12.60
CA GLU A 516 -16.18 8.98 12.10
C GLU A 516 -15.79 8.84 10.63
N SER A 517 -14.98 7.83 10.33
CA SER A 517 -14.39 7.59 9.01
C SER A 517 -14.61 6.15 8.57
N THR A 518 -14.46 5.91 7.26
CA THR A 518 -14.51 4.57 6.64
C THR A 518 -13.33 4.40 5.71
N GLY A 519 -12.85 3.16 5.56
CA GLY A 519 -11.71 2.86 4.69
C GLY A 519 -11.94 3.23 3.22
N ASN A 520 -10.85 3.27 2.44
CA ASN A 520 -10.92 3.60 1.02
C ASN A 520 -11.27 2.37 0.17
N LYS A 521 -11.91 2.61 -0.98
CA LYS A 521 -12.16 1.56 -1.96
C LYS A 521 -10.87 1.16 -2.67
N SER A 522 -10.51 -0.10 -2.52
CA SER A 522 -9.33 -0.68 -3.16
C SER A 522 -9.58 -0.94 -4.64
N TYR A 523 -8.63 -0.57 -5.49
CA TYR A 523 -8.68 -0.85 -6.92
C TYR A 523 -7.35 -1.42 -7.39
N TYR A 524 -7.37 -2.22 -8.46
CA TYR A 524 -6.11 -2.69 -9.06
C TYR A 524 -5.42 -1.53 -9.79
N LEU A 525 -4.63 -0.75 -9.07
CA LEU A 525 -3.97 0.47 -9.55
C LEU A 525 -2.89 0.18 -10.61
N TRP A 526 -2.46 -1.07 -10.71
CA TRP A 526 -1.59 -1.58 -11.76
C TRP A 526 -2.31 -1.71 -13.13
N THR A 527 -3.64 -1.63 -13.18
CA THR A 527 -4.40 -1.63 -14.44
C THR A 527 -5.52 -0.61 -14.49
N LYS A 528 -5.78 0.12 -13.39
CA LYS A 528 -6.83 1.14 -13.34
C LYS A 528 -6.37 2.37 -14.11
N PRO A 529 -7.04 2.72 -15.23
CA PRO A 529 -6.77 4.00 -15.88
C PRO A 529 -7.23 5.13 -14.96
N ILE A 530 -6.40 6.15 -14.81
CA ILE A 530 -6.80 7.42 -14.18
C ILE A 530 -7.82 8.09 -15.11
N ALA A 531 -8.84 8.71 -14.53
CA ALA A 531 -9.83 9.47 -15.28
C ALA A 531 -9.13 10.50 -16.19
N ASN A 532 -9.18 10.24 -17.48
CA ASN A 532 -8.72 11.14 -18.52
C ASN A 532 -9.78 11.13 -19.63
N LEU A 533 -9.81 12.20 -20.40
CA LEU A 533 -10.66 12.30 -21.57
C LEU A 533 -9.75 12.60 -22.75
N SER A 534 -9.86 11.82 -23.82
CA SER A 534 -9.26 12.10 -25.12
C SER A 534 -10.35 11.96 -26.16
N LYS A 535 -10.80 13.08 -26.73
CA LYS A 535 -11.90 13.10 -27.69
C LYS A 535 -11.65 14.11 -28.80
N GLU A 536 -12.17 13.81 -29.98
CA GLU A 536 -12.09 14.71 -31.13
C GLU A 536 -12.86 16.02 -30.87
N LEU A 537 -12.27 17.14 -31.29
CA LEU A 537 -12.87 18.46 -31.42
C LEU A 537 -12.86 18.86 -32.90
N THR A 538 -14.06 19.05 -33.42
CA THR A 538 -14.31 19.41 -34.83
C THR A 538 -14.60 20.90 -34.98
N SER A 539 -14.69 21.39 -36.22
CA SER A 539 -15.08 22.77 -36.50
C SER A 539 -16.49 23.15 -36.02
N ASN A 540 -17.33 22.17 -35.68
CA ASN A 540 -18.66 22.41 -35.12
C ASN A 540 -18.64 22.68 -33.61
N GLY A 541 -17.46 22.69 -32.98
CA GLY A 541 -17.32 22.81 -31.53
C GLY A 541 -17.51 21.46 -30.82
N GLY A 542 -17.67 21.50 -29.51
CA GLY A 542 -17.84 20.28 -28.71
C GLY A 542 -17.98 20.56 -27.21
N PHE A 543 -18.67 19.66 -26.53
CA PHE A 543 -18.83 19.65 -25.08
C PHE A 543 -18.07 18.47 -24.47
N TYR A 544 -17.21 18.76 -23.49
CA TYR A 544 -16.34 17.80 -22.84
C TYR A 544 -16.53 17.91 -21.33
N ARG A 545 -16.72 16.76 -20.68
CA ARG A 545 -16.84 16.69 -19.24
C ARG A 545 -15.90 15.64 -18.69
N LEU A 546 -15.11 16.02 -17.70
CA LEU A 546 -14.26 15.12 -16.93
C LEU A 546 -14.42 15.50 -15.46
N GLU A 547 -15.04 14.61 -14.68
CA GLU A 547 -15.34 14.84 -13.27
C GLU A 547 -16.10 16.16 -13.03
N ARG A 548 -15.48 17.10 -12.31
CA ARG A 548 -16.01 18.42 -11.96
C ARG A 548 -15.79 19.50 -13.04
N TYR A 549 -15.09 19.17 -14.12
CA TYR A 549 -14.77 20.12 -15.19
C TYR A 549 -15.68 19.91 -16.38
N GLU A 550 -16.27 21.00 -16.86
CA GLU A 550 -17.01 21.09 -18.11
C GLU A 550 -16.30 22.10 -19.02
N VAL A 551 -15.90 21.67 -20.21
CA VAL A 551 -15.28 22.51 -21.24
C VAL A 551 -16.18 22.52 -22.46
N ASN A 552 -16.61 23.70 -22.89
CA ASN A 552 -17.51 23.87 -24.02
C ASN A 552 -16.88 24.77 -25.09
N PHE A 553 -16.46 24.16 -26.20
CA PHE A 553 -15.92 24.86 -27.36
C PHE A 553 -17.05 25.24 -28.32
N PRO A 554 -17.17 26.52 -28.71
CA PRO A 554 -18.17 26.94 -29.69
C PRO A 554 -17.83 26.46 -31.11
N GLN A 555 -18.82 26.57 -32.00
CA GLN A 555 -18.58 26.40 -33.43
C GLN A 555 -17.52 27.41 -33.91
N GLY A 556 -16.53 26.93 -34.68
CA GLY A 556 -15.42 27.75 -35.17
C GLY A 556 -14.27 27.95 -34.17
N ALA A 557 -14.31 27.30 -32.99
CA ALA A 557 -13.17 27.29 -32.06
C ALA A 557 -11.90 26.66 -32.68
N THR A 558 -12.07 25.74 -33.63
CA THR A 558 -10.98 25.24 -34.47
C THR A 558 -11.45 25.16 -35.93
N ASN A 559 -10.52 25.32 -36.86
CA ASN A 559 -10.77 25.16 -38.30
C ASN A 559 -10.38 23.76 -38.82
N VAL A 560 -9.84 22.91 -37.94
CA VAL A 560 -9.38 21.56 -38.27
C VAL A 560 -9.85 20.58 -37.20
N SER A 561 -9.93 19.29 -37.55
CA SER A 561 -10.14 18.24 -36.56
C SER A 561 -8.91 18.16 -35.63
N THR A 562 -9.17 18.18 -34.33
CA THR A 562 -8.17 18.23 -33.25
C THR A 562 -8.56 17.24 -32.16
N THR A 563 -7.67 16.94 -31.24
CA THR A 563 -7.97 16.09 -30.08
C THR A 563 -7.86 16.89 -28.80
N VAL A 564 -8.95 16.94 -28.03
CA VAL A 564 -9.00 17.51 -26.69
C VAL A 564 -8.61 16.42 -25.70
N ASN A 565 -7.53 16.67 -24.96
CA ASN A 565 -7.07 15.84 -23.86
C ASN A 565 -7.30 16.59 -22.54
N MET A 566 -8.06 15.99 -21.63
CA MET A 566 -8.27 16.49 -20.27
C MET A 566 -7.71 15.47 -19.27
N ARG A 567 -6.96 15.95 -18.29
CA ARG A 567 -6.46 15.15 -17.17
C ARG A 567 -6.64 15.92 -15.87
N VAL A 568 -7.16 15.26 -14.84
CA VAL A 568 -7.32 15.86 -13.51
C VAL A 568 -6.06 15.59 -12.69
N SER A 569 -5.64 16.59 -11.93
CA SER A 569 -4.47 16.54 -11.07
C SER A 569 -4.72 17.05 -9.66
N SER A 570 -3.76 16.85 -8.75
CA SER A 570 -3.92 17.25 -7.35
C SER A 570 -4.18 18.74 -7.21
N GLN A 571 -4.67 19.13 -6.03
CA GLN A 571 -4.75 20.52 -5.62
C GLN A 571 -3.39 21.22 -5.74
N ILE A 572 -3.43 22.52 -5.98
CA ILE A 572 -2.26 23.38 -6.15
C ILE A 572 -2.14 24.37 -4.98
N THR A 573 -0.94 24.90 -4.77
CA THR A 573 -0.69 26.02 -3.85
C THR A 573 -0.10 27.17 -4.65
N VAL A 574 -0.77 28.32 -4.65
CA VAL A 574 -0.30 29.53 -5.37
C VAL A 574 0.55 30.39 -4.44
N SER A 575 0.17 30.50 -3.17
CA SER A 575 0.95 31.11 -2.09
C SER A 575 0.50 30.54 -0.73
N ASP A 576 1.15 30.96 0.36
CA ASP A 576 0.82 30.52 1.73
C ASP A 576 -0.65 30.72 2.10
N SER A 577 -1.31 31.76 1.56
CA SER A 577 -2.72 32.04 1.82
C SER A 577 -3.66 31.69 0.67
N LEU A 578 -3.15 31.46 -0.54
CA LEU A 578 -3.93 31.26 -1.75
C LEU A 578 -3.74 29.84 -2.27
N ILE A 579 -4.72 28.97 -2.01
CA ILE A 579 -4.64 27.54 -2.30
C ILE A 579 -5.76 27.12 -3.25
N GLY A 580 -5.54 26.04 -3.99
CA GLY A 580 -6.55 25.44 -4.84
C GLY A 580 -7.75 24.98 -4.02
N ILE A 581 -8.94 24.98 -4.61
CA ILE A 581 -10.16 24.42 -4.02
C ILE A 581 -10.44 23.12 -4.77
N GLY A 582 -9.84 22.05 -4.27
CA GLY A 582 -9.86 20.72 -4.89
C GLY A 582 -8.85 20.58 -6.03
N SER A 583 -9.08 19.57 -6.87
CA SER A 583 -8.20 19.21 -7.99
C SER A 583 -7.92 20.35 -8.98
N SER A 584 -6.86 20.18 -9.77
CA SER A 584 -6.55 20.97 -10.96
C SER A 584 -6.87 20.19 -12.25
N LEU A 585 -6.95 20.88 -13.39
CA LEU A 585 -7.19 20.32 -14.72
C LEU A 585 -6.02 20.67 -15.63
N ASN A 586 -5.44 19.69 -16.29
CA ASN A 586 -4.60 19.89 -17.47
C ASN A 586 -5.46 19.71 -18.73
N LEU A 587 -5.70 20.81 -19.44
CA LEU A 587 -6.37 20.82 -20.74
C LEU A 587 -5.32 20.99 -21.84
N ASN A 588 -5.10 19.93 -22.61
CA ASN A 588 -4.18 19.93 -23.75
C ASN A 588 -4.93 19.61 -25.04
N VAL A 589 -4.95 20.54 -25.99
CA VAL A 589 -5.58 20.33 -27.30
C VAL A 589 -4.47 20.17 -28.33
N ILE A 590 -4.51 19.11 -29.13
CA ILE A 590 -3.48 18.82 -30.14
C ILE A 590 -4.08 18.74 -31.53
N ASP A 591 -3.31 19.15 -32.53
CA ASP A 591 -3.66 18.94 -33.94
C ASP A 591 -3.45 17.48 -34.39
N ALA A 592 -3.80 17.18 -35.65
CA ALA A 592 -3.65 15.85 -36.23
C ALA A 592 -2.18 15.36 -36.33
N THR A 593 -1.20 16.25 -36.16
CA THR A 593 0.24 15.94 -36.14
C THR A 593 0.80 15.83 -34.72
N GLY A 594 -0.04 16.02 -33.70
CA GLY A 594 0.33 15.95 -32.29
C GLY A 594 0.89 17.25 -31.71
N ASN A 595 0.88 18.36 -32.46
CA ASN A 595 1.35 19.66 -31.94
C ASN A 595 0.27 20.30 -31.05
N PRO A 596 0.65 20.91 -29.92
CA PRO A 596 -0.29 21.59 -29.04
C PRO A 596 -0.84 22.86 -29.68
N ILE A 597 -2.14 23.06 -29.54
CA ILE A 597 -2.87 24.29 -29.85
C ILE A 597 -3.04 25.05 -28.56
N THR A 598 -2.25 26.11 -28.40
CA THR A 598 -2.19 26.88 -27.15
C THR A 598 -3.14 28.08 -27.14
N THR A 599 -3.70 28.47 -28.29
CA THR A 599 -4.64 29.60 -28.41
C THR A 599 -5.75 29.32 -29.42
N PHE A 600 -6.96 29.82 -29.17
CA PHE A 600 -8.16 29.59 -29.97
C PHE A 600 -8.69 30.89 -30.61
N PRO A 601 -9.20 30.86 -31.85
CA PRO A 601 -9.77 32.04 -32.50
C PRO A 601 -11.14 32.47 -31.94
N GLN A 602 -11.80 31.59 -31.18
CA GLN A 602 -13.05 31.84 -30.48
C GLN A 602 -12.91 31.31 -29.07
N ASP A 603 -13.29 32.13 -28.10
CA ASP A 603 -13.22 31.77 -26.70
C ASP A 603 -14.13 30.59 -26.40
N PHE A 604 -13.65 29.66 -25.57
CA PHE A 604 -14.44 28.56 -25.03
C PHE A 604 -14.79 28.84 -23.56
N THR A 605 -15.75 28.09 -23.02
CA THR A 605 -16.12 28.21 -21.61
C THR A 605 -15.57 27.03 -20.82
N LEU A 606 -14.87 27.31 -19.72
CA LEU A 606 -14.55 26.35 -18.67
C LEU A 606 -15.49 26.58 -17.49
N LYS A 607 -16.09 25.51 -16.98
CA LYS A 607 -16.88 25.51 -15.74
C LYS A 607 -16.36 24.44 -14.79
N ILE A 608 -16.22 24.80 -13.52
CA ILE A 608 -15.73 23.96 -12.44
C ILE A 608 -16.83 23.88 -11.36
N ASP A 609 -17.29 22.68 -11.05
CA ASP A 609 -18.19 22.40 -9.92
C ASP A 609 -17.38 22.32 -8.61
N PHE A 610 -17.82 22.94 -7.52
CA PHE A 610 -17.18 22.84 -6.19
C PHE A 610 -18.12 22.31 -5.10
N ASN A 611 -19.15 21.56 -5.48
CA ASN A 611 -20.19 21.11 -4.56
C ASN A 611 -19.75 20.20 -3.41
N SER A 612 -18.61 19.52 -3.55
CA SER A 612 -18.05 18.55 -2.60
C SER A 612 -17.05 19.15 -1.60
N PHE A 613 -16.71 20.43 -1.74
CA PHE A 613 -15.71 21.09 -0.90
C PHE A 613 -16.36 21.99 0.14
N ASP A 614 -15.77 22.04 1.33
CA ASP A 614 -16.16 23.02 2.33
C ASP A 614 -15.58 24.39 1.98
N ILE A 615 -16.37 25.16 1.23
CA ILE A 615 -16.02 26.52 0.84
C ILE A 615 -16.05 27.51 2.02
N SER A 616 -16.54 27.09 3.20
CA SER A 616 -16.56 27.97 4.38
C SER A 616 -15.16 28.31 4.87
N LYS A 617 -14.14 27.49 4.55
CA LYS A 617 -12.72 27.72 4.85
C LYS A 617 -12.07 28.85 4.02
N TYR A 618 -12.80 29.44 3.07
CA TYR A 618 -12.27 30.39 2.10
C TYR A 618 -13.03 31.72 2.09
N LYS A 619 -12.30 32.81 1.81
CA LYS A 619 -12.92 34.11 1.53
C LYS A 619 -13.67 34.00 0.21
N THR A 620 -15.00 34.04 0.27
CA THR A 620 -15.86 33.75 -0.90
C THR A 620 -15.65 34.71 -2.08
N ASP A 621 -15.23 35.94 -1.83
CA ASP A 621 -14.89 36.96 -2.84
C ASP A 621 -13.50 36.78 -3.47
N SER A 622 -12.64 35.96 -2.88
CA SER A 622 -11.32 35.62 -3.41
C SER A 622 -11.35 34.47 -4.43
N ILE A 623 -12.42 33.67 -4.42
CA ILE A 623 -12.55 32.46 -5.23
C ILE A 623 -12.52 32.82 -6.72
N SER A 624 -11.60 32.20 -7.47
CA SER A 624 -11.43 32.45 -8.90
C SER A 624 -10.79 31.25 -9.58
N ILE A 625 -11.02 31.11 -10.88
CA ILE A 625 -10.22 30.22 -11.72
C ILE A 625 -8.85 30.86 -11.92
N TYR A 626 -7.80 30.06 -11.84
CA TYR A 626 -6.43 30.41 -12.20
C TYR A 626 -5.97 29.48 -13.30
N SER A 627 -5.07 29.98 -14.14
CA SER A 627 -4.46 29.22 -15.22
C SER A 627 -2.93 29.23 -15.13
N SER A 628 -2.29 28.23 -15.73
CA SER A 628 -0.84 28.13 -15.77
C SER A 628 -0.38 27.41 -17.03
N GLN A 629 0.66 27.89 -17.72
CA GLN A 629 1.21 27.24 -18.91
C GLN A 629 2.19 26.10 -18.57
N ASP A 630 2.90 26.23 -17.45
CA ASP A 630 3.95 25.31 -16.98
C ASP A 630 3.49 24.44 -15.79
N GLY A 631 2.26 24.64 -15.31
CA GLY A 631 1.70 23.99 -14.12
C GLY A 631 2.28 24.51 -12.79
N SER A 632 3.14 25.52 -12.82
CA SER A 632 3.87 26.04 -11.65
C SER A 632 3.60 27.52 -11.41
N SER A 633 3.49 28.31 -12.48
CA SER A 633 3.28 29.75 -12.45
C SER A 633 1.80 30.06 -12.75
N TRP A 634 1.05 30.50 -11.74
CA TRP A 634 -0.41 30.63 -11.81
C TRP A 634 -0.86 32.09 -11.97
N THR A 635 -1.80 32.33 -12.89
CA THR A 635 -2.38 33.65 -13.17
C THR A 635 -3.89 33.61 -12.98
N LYS A 636 -4.46 34.65 -12.35
CA LYS A 636 -5.90 34.74 -12.09
C LYS A 636 -6.67 35.02 -13.39
N GLU A 637 -7.75 34.29 -13.61
CA GLU A 637 -8.67 34.46 -14.75
C GLU A 637 -9.95 35.19 -14.34
N ASP A 638 -10.56 35.92 -15.29
CA ASP A 638 -11.86 36.56 -15.08
C ASP A 638 -12.95 35.49 -14.89
N THR A 639 -13.42 35.37 -13.66
CA THR A 639 -14.26 34.25 -13.22
C THR A 639 -15.61 34.72 -12.71
N PHE A 640 -16.67 34.07 -13.18
CA PHE A 640 -18.01 34.15 -12.59
C PHE A 640 -18.21 33.02 -11.57
N VAL A 641 -18.42 33.37 -10.31
CA VAL A 641 -18.67 32.40 -9.22
C VAL A 641 -20.15 32.44 -8.83
N ASP A 642 -20.81 31.29 -8.94
CA ASP A 642 -22.18 31.06 -8.50
C ASP A 642 -22.19 30.20 -7.24
N LEU A 643 -22.32 30.85 -6.09
CA LEU A 643 -22.36 30.19 -4.78
C LEU A 643 -23.65 29.38 -4.55
N VAL A 644 -24.73 29.67 -5.27
CA VAL A 644 -26.01 28.95 -5.14
C VAL A 644 -25.94 27.61 -5.85
N ASN A 645 -25.45 27.62 -7.10
CA ASN A 645 -25.27 26.41 -7.90
C ASN A 645 -23.92 25.72 -7.66
N LYS A 646 -23.06 26.32 -6.83
CA LYS A 646 -21.72 25.86 -6.47
C LYS A 646 -20.80 25.64 -7.67
N THR A 647 -20.77 26.61 -8.59
CA THR A 647 -19.99 26.53 -9.82
C THR A 647 -19.20 27.80 -10.07
N ALA A 648 -17.96 27.66 -10.56
CA ALA A 648 -17.15 28.76 -11.08
C ALA A 648 -17.02 28.60 -12.61
N SER A 649 -17.07 29.68 -13.38
CA SER A 649 -16.94 29.63 -14.84
C SER A 649 -16.08 30.77 -15.37
N ALA A 650 -15.29 30.50 -16.40
CA ALA A 650 -14.47 31.48 -17.10
C ALA A 650 -14.58 31.28 -18.62
N THR A 651 -14.43 32.38 -19.36
CA THR A 651 -14.35 32.38 -20.83
C THR A 651 -12.88 32.56 -21.20
N LEU A 652 -12.33 31.64 -21.98
CA LEU A 652 -10.89 31.47 -22.16
C LEU A 652 -10.55 31.28 -23.64
N ASP A 653 -9.40 31.78 -24.06
CA ASP A 653 -8.89 31.67 -25.43
C ASP A 653 -7.64 30.77 -25.51
N HIS A 654 -7.25 30.09 -24.43
CA HIS A 654 -6.03 29.29 -24.35
C HIS A 654 -6.25 27.96 -23.64
N ALA A 655 -5.50 26.93 -24.05
CA ALA A 655 -5.51 25.62 -23.40
C ALA A 655 -4.25 25.50 -22.53
N SER A 656 -4.46 25.24 -21.24
CA SER A 656 -3.40 25.23 -20.24
C SER A 656 -3.79 24.36 -19.03
N TYR A 657 -3.05 24.50 -17.93
CA TYR A 657 -3.52 24.06 -16.62
C TYR A 657 -4.55 25.05 -16.08
N PHE A 658 -5.55 24.56 -15.34
CA PHE A 658 -6.59 25.34 -14.69
C PHE A 658 -6.85 24.80 -13.29
N ALA A 659 -7.12 25.69 -12.34
CA ALA A 659 -7.53 25.33 -10.99
C ALA A 659 -8.53 26.35 -10.46
N LEU A 660 -9.47 25.90 -9.64
CA LEU A 660 -10.23 26.81 -8.80
C LEU A 660 -9.35 27.13 -7.58
N VAL A 661 -9.24 28.39 -7.18
CA VAL A 661 -8.33 28.81 -6.11
C VAL A 661 -9.05 29.83 -5.24
N GLY A 662 -8.83 29.78 -3.92
CA GLY A 662 -9.36 30.74 -2.96
C GLY A 662 -8.35 31.08 -1.88
N GLU A 663 -8.49 32.27 -1.30
CA GLU A 663 -7.74 32.70 -0.14
C GLU A 663 -8.35 32.07 1.12
N ARG A 664 -7.54 31.36 1.90
CA ARG A 664 -7.98 30.76 3.17
C ARG A 664 -8.40 31.85 4.16
N MET A 665 -9.39 31.54 5.00
CA MET A 665 -9.77 32.44 6.09
C MET A 665 -8.74 32.44 7.21
N ASP A 666 -8.16 31.28 7.51
CA ASP A 666 -7.10 31.14 8.50
C ASP A 666 -5.85 30.45 7.94
N VAL A 667 -4.70 31.03 8.26
CA VAL A 667 -3.37 30.56 7.84
C VAL A 667 -2.38 30.52 9.00
N ILE A 668 -2.83 30.80 10.22
CA ILE A 668 -1.98 30.90 11.39
C ILE A 668 -2.27 29.69 12.26
N ALA A 669 -1.25 28.89 12.56
CA ALA A 669 -1.40 27.77 13.46
C ALA A 669 -1.67 28.23 14.91
N PRO A 670 -2.39 27.43 15.73
CA PRO A 670 -2.61 27.79 17.12
C PRO A 670 -1.31 27.74 17.94
N VAL A 671 -1.39 28.30 19.15
CA VAL A 671 -0.27 28.32 20.11
C VAL A 671 -0.60 27.49 21.34
N THR A 672 0.25 26.50 21.62
CA THR A 672 0.12 25.61 22.77
C THR A 672 1.10 25.93 23.90
N LYS A 673 0.70 25.72 25.15
CA LYS A 673 1.53 25.84 26.35
C LYS A 673 1.33 24.64 27.25
N VAL A 674 2.42 24.14 27.82
CA VAL A 674 2.40 23.08 28.84
C VAL A 674 2.65 23.70 30.22
N LEU A 675 1.80 23.33 31.17
CA LEU A 675 1.91 23.66 32.59
C LEU A 675 2.23 22.37 33.37
N LEU A 676 3.36 22.39 34.07
CA LEU A 676 3.79 21.31 34.96
C LEU A 676 3.48 21.70 36.40
N THR A 677 2.87 20.81 37.16
CA THR A 677 2.54 21.04 38.58
C THR A 677 2.97 19.85 39.43
N GLY A 678 3.55 20.14 40.60
CA GLY A 678 4.09 19.14 41.52
C GLY A 678 4.83 19.80 42.69
N SER A 679 5.46 18.99 43.54
CA SER A 679 6.32 19.48 44.62
C SER A 679 7.68 19.90 44.06
N GLU A 680 7.83 21.18 43.73
CA GLU A 680 9.04 21.71 43.09
C GLU A 680 10.29 21.59 43.96
N GLY A 681 11.36 21.14 43.31
CA GLY A 681 12.72 20.99 43.79
C GLY A 681 13.57 22.24 43.54
N GLN A 682 14.77 22.03 43.02
CA GLN A 682 15.50 23.08 42.30
C GLN A 682 14.86 23.31 40.92
N ALA A 683 15.32 24.31 40.17
CA ALA A 683 14.73 24.67 38.88
C ALA A 683 14.68 23.46 37.91
N SER A 684 13.49 23.18 37.38
CA SER A 684 13.18 22.02 36.51
C SER A 684 13.24 20.64 37.19
N TRP A 685 13.35 20.58 38.51
CA TRP A 685 13.29 19.35 39.29
C TRP A 685 12.00 19.25 40.10
N PHE A 686 11.46 18.05 40.20
CA PHE A 686 10.29 17.73 41.01
C PHE A 686 10.60 16.61 42.00
N ARG A 687 10.15 16.77 43.24
CA ARG A 687 10.26 15.77 44.32
C ARG A 687 8.98 14.94 44.50
N SER A 688 8.08 15.00 43.54
CA SER A 688 6.82 14.25 43.51
C SER A 688 6.49 13.87 42.09
N ASP A 689 5.39 13.12 41.91
CA ASP A 689 4.73 13.00 40.62
C ASP A 689 4.41 14.39 40.05
N VAL A 690 4.49 14.50 38.72
CA VAL A 690 4.25 15.75 37.98
C VAL A 690 2.96 15.62 37.20
N LYS A 691 2.00 16.49 37.50
CA LYS A 691 0.77 16.63 36.73
C LYS A 691 0.98 17.59 35.57
N VAL A 692 0.70 17.12 34.36
CA VAL A 692 0.83 17.83 33.09
C VAL A 692 -0.54 18.35 32.67
N THR A 693 -0.62 19.66 32.40
CA THR A 693 -1.81 20.30 31.80
C THR A 693 -1.38 21.03 30.53
N ILE A 694 -2.06 20.75 29.43
CA ILE A 694 -1.79 21.40 28.14
C ILE A 694 -2.93 22.39 27.84
N GLN A 695 -2.57 23.58 27.39
CA GLN A 695 -3.49 24.65 27.03
C GLN A 695 -3.15 25.14 25.63
N SER A 696 -4.11 25.15 24.73
CA SER A 696 -3.97 25.69 23.38
C SER A 696 -4.93 26.85 23.17
N GLN A 697 -4.52 27.80 22.35
CA GLN A 697 -5.34 28.91 21.94
C GLN A 697 -4.98 29.29 20.50
N ASP A 698 -6.02 29.54 19.72
CA ASP A 698 -5.88 30.03 18.36
C ASP A 698 -5.87 31.57 18.27
N ASN A 699 -5.45 32.13 17.13
CA ASN A 699 -5.42 33.59 16.95
C ASN A 699 -6.81 34.23 16.95
N GLU A 700 -6.84 35.55 17.13
CA GLU A 700 -8.07 36.32 17.02
C GLU A 700 -8.64 36.19 15.60
N ASN A 701 -9.89 35.75 15.50
CA ASN A 701 -10.57 35.37 14.24
C ASN A 701 -10.01 34.11 13.54
N GLY A 702 -9.20 33.31 14.22
CA GLY A 702 -8.79 31.99 13.71
C GLY A 702 -9.94 30.99 13.70
N SER A 703 -9.73 29.88 13.01
CA SER A 703 -10.70 28.80 12.79
C SER A 703 -11.01 28.02 14.07
N GLY A 704 -10.23 28.23 15.14
CA GLY A 704 -10.31 27.57 16.43
C GLY A 704 -9.48 26.29 16.46
N VAL A 705 -9.05 25.87 17.65
CA VAL A 705 -8.25 24.64 17.81
C VAL A 705 -9.11 23.41 17.50
N TYR A 706 -8.64 22.58 16.57
CA TYR A 706 -9.24 21.30 16.24
C TYR A 706 -8.78 20.22 17.22
N TYR A 707 -7.47 19.99 17.35
CA TYR A 707 -6.92 19.08 18.35
C TYR A 707 -5.53 19.48 18.85
N VAL A 708 -5.09 18.85 19.94
CA VAL A 708 -3.74 19.02 20.51
C VAL A 708 -3.07 17.65 20.58
N GLY A 709 -1.89 17.51 19.99
CA GLY A 709 -1.07 16.30 20.05
C GLY A 709 0.02 16.44 21.11
N TYR A 710 0.30 15.36 21.85
CA TYR A 710 1.45 15.29 22.75
C TYR A 710 2.08 13.88 22.79
N ARG A 711 3.37 13.81 23.13
CA ARG A 711 4.04 12.58 23.57
C ARG A 711 4.93 12.85 24.77
N VAL A 712 5.23 11.79 25.51
CA VAL A 712 6.17 11.82 26.64
C VAL A 712 7.34 10.89 26.32
N ASP A 713 8.55 11.40 26.48
CA ASP A 713 9.81 10.70 26.21
C ASP A 713 9.90 10.17 24.77
N ASP A 714 10.09 8.86 24.60
CA ASP A 714 10.17 8.20 23.30
C ASP A 714 8.86 7.49 22.91
N ASP A 715 7.73 7.89 23.51
CA ASP A 715 6.40 7.36 23.19
C ASP A 715 5.83 7.97 21.89
N TYR A 716 4.72 7.43 21.40
CA TYR A 716 4.01 7.95 20.24
C TYR A 716 3.18 9.20 20.58
N PHE A 717 2.97 10.06 19.58
CA PHE A 717 2.00 11.15 19.69
C PHE A 717 0.58 10.61 19.88
N ARG A 718 -0.12 11.20 20.85
CA ARG A 718 -1.52 10.94 21.19
C ARG A 718 -2.26 12.26 21.35
N GLU A 719 -3.58 12.22 21.21
CA GLU A 719 -4.42 13.40 21.41
C GLU A 719 -4.53 13.73 22.91
N TYR A 720 -4.41 15.02 23.24
CA TYR A 720 -4.62 15.53 24.59
C TYR A 720 -6.09 15.81 24.84
N THR A 721 -6.73 14.94 25.63
CA THR A 721 -8.14 15.08 26.02
C THR A 721 -8.30 15.57 27.46
N GLU A 722 -7.39 15.17 28.35
CA GLU A 722 -7.39 15.56 29.76
C GLU A 722 -5.99 15.58 30.38
N SER A 723 -5.85 16.23 31.54
CA SER A 723 -4.59 16.29 32.28
C SER A 723 -4.14 14.91 32.78
N PHE A 724 -2.85 14.61 32.71
CA PHE A 724 -2.28 13.32 33.13
C PHE A 724 -1.07 13.50 34.06
N THR A 725 -0.53 12.39 34.58
CA THR A 725 0.57 12.39 35.56
C THR A 725 1.76 11.58 35.08
N VAL A 726 2.97 12.14 35.23
CA VAL A 726 4.25 11.44 35.05
C VAL A 726 4.85 11.12 36.41
N SER A 727 5.21 9.86 36.64
CA SER A 727 5.65 9.35 37.95
C SER A 727 7.00 8.63 37.94
N GLY A 728 7.58 8.36 36.76
CA GLY A 728 8.92 7.81 36.63
C GLY A 728 9.96 8.75 37.24
N SER A 729 11.04 8.20 37.79
CA SER A 729 12.22 8.99 38.16
C SER A 729 13.15 9.13 36.97
N GLY A 730 13.87 10.25 36.89
CA GLY A 730 14.79 10.55 35.80
C GLY A 730 14.42 11.79 34.99
N GLU A 731 15.08 11.92 33.85
CA GLU A 731 14.79 12.95 32.86
C GLU A 731 13.53 12.59 32.09
N HIS A 732 12.67 13.59 31.90
CA HIS A 732 11.49 13.48 31.05
C HIS A 732 11.40 14.65 30.07
N ILE A 733 10.90 14.35 28.87
CA ILE A 733 10.61 15.34 27.84
C ILE A 733 9.17 15.21 27.38
N ILE A 734 8.44 16.32 27.33
CA ILE A 734 7.10 16.37 26.75
C ILE A 734 7.18 17.16 25.46
N GLU A 735 6.80 16.54 24.36
CA GLU A 735 6.68 17.16 23.05
C GLU A 735 5.21 17.34 22.70
N PHE A 736 4.84 18.48 22.13
CA PHE A 736 3.45 18.86 21.92
C PHE A 736 3.27 19.86 20.78
N TYR A 737 2.11 19.80 20.13
CA TYR A 737 1.68 20.73 19.08
C TYR A 737 0.15 20.82 19.05
N SER A 738 -0.39 21.78 18.31
CA SER A 738 -1.83 21.91 18.05
C SER A 738 -2.12 22.08 16.57
N VAL A 739 -3.36 21.75 16.19
CA VAL A 739 -3.90 21.92 14.84
C VAL A 739 -5.23 22.65 14.94
N ASP A 740 -5.49 23.59 14.04
CA ASP A 740 -6.78 24.30 13.95
C ASP A 740 -7.78 23.60 13.00
N ASN A 741 -8.99 24.16 12.87
CA ASN A 741 -10.04 23.59 11.99
C ASN A 741 -9.79 23.83 10.50
N ASP A 742 -8.89 24.75 10.17
CA ASP A 742 -8.41 24.98 8.81
C ASP A 742 -7.18 24.12 8.47
N GLU A 743 -6.67 23.32 9.42
CA GLU A 743 -5.50 22.42 9.33
C GLU A 743 -4.12 23.11 9.35
N ASN A 744 -4.02 24.32 9.92
CA ASN A 744 -2.73 24.91 10.25
C ASN A 744 -2.11 24.17 11.45
N ILE A 745 -0.91 23.63 11.26
CA ILE A 745 -0.21 22.81 12.25
C ILE A 745 0.89 23.64 12.93
N GLU A 746 0.86 23.67 14.26
CA GLU A 746 1.89 24.31 15.07
C GLU A 746 3.21 23.51 15.00
N GLU A 747 4.35 24.20 14.96
CA GLU A 747 5.64 23.53 15.12
C GLU A 747 5.69 22.75 16.44
N VAL A 748 6.28 21.55 16.42
CA VAL A 748 6.43 20.73 17.62
C VAL A 748 7.33 21.44 18.63
N LYS A 749 6.79 21.66 19.84
CA LYS A 749 7.52 22.26 20.95
C LYS A 749 7.80 21.22 22.02
N SER A 750 8.89 21.42 22.75
CA SER A 750 9.32 20.51 23.80
C SER A 750 9.48 21.20 25.16
N LYS A 751 9.20 20.48 26.24
CA LYS A 751 9.50 20.90 27.62
C LYS A 751 10.15 19.74 28.38
N SER A 752 11.37 19.94 28.86
CA SER A 752 12.06 18.98 29.72
C SER A 752 11.89 19.30 31.21
N PHE A 753 11.90 18.25 32.03
CA PHE A 753 11.91 18.31 33.49
C PHE A 753 12.48 17.01 34.07
N TYR A 754 12.85 17.02 35.35
CA TYR A 754 13.39 15.87 36.05
C TYR A 754 12.52 15.52 37.26
N ILE A 755 12.37 14.23 37.53
CA ILE A 755 11.72 13.72 38.74
C ILE A 755 12.73 12.95 39.57
N ASP A 756 12.87 13.31 40.83
CA ASP A 756 13.59 12.53 41.82
C ASP A 756 12.97 12.72 43.20
N LYS A 757 12.42 11.61 43.71
CA LYS A 757 11.68 11.53 44.98
C LYS A 757 12.55 10.99 46.12
N THR A 758 13.75 10.52 45.82
CA THR A 758 14.64 9.86 46.77
C THR A 758 15.55 10.88 47.42
N ALA A 759 15.84 10.71 48.70
CA ALA A 759 16.74 11.60 49.39
C ALA A 759 18.16 10.99 49.43
N PRO A 760 19.21 11.83 49.39
CA PRO A 760 20.58 11.35 49.21
C PRO A 760 21.07 10.54 50.42
N GLU A 761 21.98 9.60 50.21
CA GLU A 761 22.53 8.75 51.26
C GLU A 761 23.93 9.21 51.70
N LEU A 762 24.26 9.08 52.99
CA LEU A 762 25.62 9.25 53.49
C LEU A 762 26.38 7.92 53.36
N LYS A 763 27.58 7.97 52.78
CA LYS A 763 28.56 6.90 52.80
C LYS A 763 29.80 7.33 53.59
N ILE A 764 30.26 6.47 54.49
CA ILE A 764 31.47 6.61 55.28
C ILE A 764 32.42 5.52 54.85
N SER A 765 33.62 5.90 54.41
CA SER A 765 34.69 4.99 54.06
C SER A 765 36.01 5.44 54.69
N TYR A 766 37.06 4.64 54.52
CA TYR A 766 38.40 4.99 55.00
C TYR A 766 39.38 4.91 53.84
N ASP A 767 40.10 6.01 53.59
CA ASP A 767 41.15 6.05 52.59
C ASP A 767 42.45 5.54 53.21
N LYS A 768 42.90 4.37 52.78
CA LYS A 768 44.12 3.73 53.29
C LYS A 768 45.41 4.46 52.90
N ASP A 769 45.39 5.24 51.84
CA ASP A 769 46.59 5.90 51.30
C ASP A 769 46.76 7.27 51.95
N ASN A 770 45.66 7.99 52.16
CA ASN A 770 45.64 9.26 52.89
C ASN A 770 45.45 9.12 54.41
N LEU A 771 45.10 7.92 54.88
CA LEU A 771 44.91 7.56 56.30
C LEU A 771 43.86 8.41 57.02
N ASN A 772 42.70 8.62 56.38
CA ASN A 772 41.60 9.40 56.93
C ASN A 772 40.23 8.81 56.58
N THR A 773 39.24 9.14 57.40
CA THR A 773 37.84 8.83 57.10
C THR A 773 37.29 9.79 56.06
N VAL A 774 36.64 9.23 55.03
CA VAL A 774 36.00 9.98 53.95
C VAL A 774 34.48 9.91 54.13
N LEU A 775 33.83 11.07 54.02
CA LEU A 775 32.38 11.21 54.08
C LEU A 775 31.88 11.68 52.72
N GLU A 776 30.94 10.94 52.14
CA GLU A 776 30.42 11.22 50.81
C GLU A 776 28.89 11.18 50.83
N GLY A 777 28.26 12.14 50.16
CA GLY A 777 26.86 12.02 49.77
C GLY A 777 26.76 11.22 48.48
N VAL A 778 25.83 10.28 48.43
CA VAL A 778 25.59 9.43 47.27
C VAL A 778 24.12 9.56 46.88
N ASP A 779 23.86 9.79 45.61
CA ASP A 779 22.53 9.91 45.05
C ASP A 779 22.55 9.49 43.57
N GLU A 780 21.44 8.99 43.05
CA GLU A 780 21.32 8.53 41.66
C GLU A 780 21.54 9.68 40.65
N PHE A 781 21.02 10.86 40.95
CA PHE A 781 21.10 12.04 40.09
C PHE A 781 22.15 13.06 40.54
N GLY A 782 22.69 12.83 41.74
CA GLY A 782 23.90 13.44 42.26
C GLY A 782 23.64 14.53 43.30
N ILE A 783 24.71 14.90 43.99
CA ILE A 783 24.67 15.83 45.12
C ILE A 783 24.83 17.27 44.64
N SER A 784 23.95 18.17 45.11
CA SER A 784 24.08 19.62 44.89
C SER A 784 24.82 20.32 46.02
N ASN A 785 24.68 19.83 47.26
CA ASN A 785 25.36 20.39 48.41
C ASN A 785 25.69 19.31 49.46
N PHE A 786 26.87 19.41 50.05
CA PHE A 786 27.30 18.60 51.20
C PHE A 786 27.89 19.51 52.27
N SER A 787 27.26 19.54 53.44
CA SER A 787 27.69 20.38 54.56
C SER A 787 27.94 19.54 55.80
N LYS A 788 29.08 19.77 56.43
CA LYS A 788 29.47 19.15 57.71
C LYS A 788 29.73 20.25 58.74
N THR A 789 29.13 20.08 59.92
CA THR A 789 29.45 20.82 61.15
C THR A 789 29.92 19.86 62.23
N THR A 790 30.29 20.37 63.40
CA THR A 790 30.64 19.52 64.55
C THR A 790 29.48 18.67 65.06
N GLY A 791 28.23 19.11 64.84
CA GLY A 791 27.02 18.46 65.35
C GLY A 791 26.11 17.82 64.31
N ALA A 792 26.31 18.09 63.02
CA ALA A 792 25.41 17.61 61.96
C ALA A 792 26.11 17.50 60.60
N ILE A 793 25.63 16.56 59.79
CA ILE A 793 25.84 16.49 58.34
C ILE A 793 24.49 16.77 57.67
N GLU A 794 24.50 17.59 56.63
CA GLU A 794 23.35 17.85 55.78
C GLU A 794 23.75 17.67 54.32
N ILE A 795 23.04 16.79 53.62
CA ILE A 795 23.28 16.43 52.22
C ILE A 795 22.05 16.83 51.44
N THR A 796 22.22 17.51 50.31
CA THR A 796 21.14 17.92 49.41
C THR A 796 21.45 17.43 48.01
N ASP A 797 20.52 16.75 47.37
CA ASP A 797 20.67 16.33 45.97
C ASP A 797 20.28 17.46 44.99
N LYS A 798 20.33 17.18 43.69
CA LYS A 798 19.93 18.14 42.64
C LYS A 798 18.43 18.41 42.62
N ALA A 799 17.59 17.47 43.04
CA ALA A 799 16.16 17.69 43.19
C ALA A 799 15.80 18.51 44.44
N GLY A 800 16.77 18.78 45.31
CA GLY A 800 16.58 19.44 46.59
C GLY A 800 15.94 18.55 47.64
N ASN A 801 16.00 17.21 47.51
CA ASN A 801 15.78 16.33 48.66
C ASN A 801 16.96 16.44 49.61
N ILE A 802 16.69 16.25 50.90
CA ILE A 802 17.65 16.52 51.97
C ILE A 802 17.77 15.31 52.88
N THR A 803 19.00 14.94 53.23
CA THR A 803 19.30 14.02 54.33
C THR A 803 20.08 14.76 55.39
N LYS A 804 19.53 14.80 56.61
CA LYS A 804 20.12 15.45 57.77
C LYS A 804 20.43 14.45 58.85
N ILE A 805 21.69 14.38 59.25
CA ILE A 805 22.21 13.46 60.26
C ILE A 805 22.74 14.28 61.41
N THR A 806 22.24 14.04 62.61
CA THR A 806 22.73 14.69 63.84
C THR A 806 23.64 13.73 64.59
N GLY A 807 24.76 14.23 65.10
CA GLY A 807 25.78 13.39 65.68
C GLY A 807 26.94 14.15 66.31
N VAL A 808 28.06 13.45 66.46
CA VAL A 808 29.38 14.02 66.76
C VAL A 808 30.33 13.50 65.69
N PHE A 809 31.05 14.39 65.02
CA PHE A 809 31.90 14.05 63.87
C PHE A 809 33.34 14.54 64.05
N ASP A 810 34.07 13.85 64.93
CA ASP A 810 35.44 14.16 65.31
C ASP A 810 36.42 13.44 64.37
N LEU A 811 36.99 14.15 63.39
CA LEU A 811 37.89 13.59 62.38
C LEU A 811 39.24 14.28 62.48
N ASP A 812 40.15 13.71 63.26
CA ASP A 812 41.51 14.24 63.50
C ASP A 812 42.60 13.51 62.69
N ASN A 813 42.19 12.57 61.82
CA ASN A 813 43.01 11.68 61.00
C ASN A 813 43.84 10.65 61.79
N THR A 814 43.81 10.64 63.12
CA THR A 814 44.56 9.67 63.94
C THR A 814 43.64 8.71 64.68
N ASN A 815 42.50 9.20 65.16
CA ASN A 815 41.43 8.48 65.85
C ASN A 815 40.09 9.10 65.49
N ASP A 816 39.69 8.91 64.25
CA ASP A 816 38.41 9.39 63.75
C ASP A 816 37.25 8.71 64.49
N LYS A 817 36.31 9.52 64.98
CA LYS A 817 35.11 9.08 65.69
C LYS A 817 33.86 9.77 65.17
N ILE A 818 32.89 8.95 64.78
CA ILE A 818 31.57 9.41 64.36
C ILE A 818 30.51 8.76 65.25
N SER A 819 29.72 9.57 65.94
CA SER A 819 28.59 9.12 66.77
C SER A 819 27.27 9.56 66.14
N PHE A 820 26.45 8.62 65.70
CA PHE A 820 25.13 8.87 65.13
C PHE A 820 24.07 8.98 66.22
N LYS A 821 23.33 10.10 66.24
CA LYS A 821 22.21 10.34 67.17
C LYS A 821 20.86 10.29 66.49
N SER A 822 20.72 10.86 65.30
CA SER A 822 19.47 10.80 64.54
C SER A 822 19.68 11.05 63.05
N ILE A 823 18.69 10.66 62.26
CA ILE A 823 18.61 10.93 60.83
C ILE A 823 17.20 11.39 60.45
N VAL A 824 17.13 12.31 59.50
CA VAL A 824 15.90 12.81 58.88
C VAL A 824 16.10 12.80 57.38
N TYR A 825 15.20 12.15 56.64
CA TYR A 825 15.10 12.26 55.19
C TYR A 825 13.95 13.18 54.84
N ASN A 826 14.20 14.15 53.98
CA ASN A 826 13.25 15.17 53.58
C ASN A 826 12.54 15.78 54.79
N ARG A 827 11.20 15.90 54.72
CA ARG A 827 10.34 16.41 55.80
C ARG A 827 9.70 15.28 56.60
N GLN A 828 10.30 14.08 56.60
CA GLN A 828 9.78 12.94 57.35
C GLN A 828 10.13 13.04 58.85
N THR A 829 9.52 12.16 59.65
CA THR A 829 9.76 12.09 61.10
C THR A 829 11.20 11.71 61.42
N GLU A 830 11.81 12.40 62.37
CA GLU A 830 13.17 12.10 62.85
C GLU A 830 13.26 10.68 63.43
N LYS A 831 14.24 9.91 62.93
CA LYS A 831 14.60 8.60 63.48
C LYS A 831 15.81 8.73 64.37
N LYS A 832 15.66 8.32 65.63
CA LYS A 832 16.72 8.40 66.65
C LYS A 832 17.47 7.07 66.76
N PHE A 833 18.76 7.18 67.03
CA PHE A 833 19.67 6.08 67.30
C PHE A 833 20.21 6.19 68.73
N THR A 834 20.49 5.04 69.34
CA THR A 834 21.04 4.93 70.69
C THR A 834 22.57 5.08 70.69
N ASN A 835 23.12 6.15 70.09
CA ASN A 835 24.56 6.43 70.00
C ASN A 835 25.40 5.37 69.24
N ASN A 836 25.02 5.03 68.01
CA ASN A 836 25.85 4.15 67.16
C ASN A 836 27.17 4.84 66.83
N ASN A 837 28.29 4.12 66.93
CA ASN A 837 29.63 4.70 66.83
C ASN A 837 30.45 4.03 65.73
N TYR A 838 30.98 4.84 64.82
CA TYR A 838 32.07 4.47 63.92
C TYR A 838 33.38 5.02 64.49
N LEU A 839 34.41 4.19 64.50
CA LEU A 839 35.76 4.52 64.93
C LEU A 839 36.73 4.06 63.86
N ALA A 840 37.69 4.88 63.48
CA ALA A 840 38.76 4.49 62.57
C ALA A 840 40.08 5.13 62.97
N GLY A 841 41.18 4.41 62.73
CA GLY A 841 42.51 4.95 63.01
C GLY A 841 43.59 4.01 62.51
N TYR A 842 44.83 4.41 62.74
CA TYR A 842 45.99 3.62 62.35
C TYR A 842 47.05 3.59 63.44
N LYS A 843 47.98 2.65 63.31
CA LYS A 843 49.17 2.55 64.15
C LYS A 843 50.41 2.62 63.28
N LYS A 844 51.41 3.38 63.73
CA LYS A 844 52.74 3.43 63.12
C LYS A 844 53.79 2.87 64.09
N ASP A 845 54.88 2.33 63.55
CA ASP A 845 56.04 1.93 64.34
C ASP A 845 56.88 3.14 64.75
N THR A 846 57.95 2.89 65.51
CA THR A 846 58.91 3.93 65.92
C THR A 846 59.59 4.63 64.74
N ASN A 847 59.61 4.00 63.55
CA ASN A 847 60.18 4.54 62.31
C ASN A 847 59.13 5.20 61.41
N GLN A 848 57.91 5.45 61.93
CA GLN A 848 56.78 6.03 61.20
C GLN A 848 56.19 5.17 60.08
N ASN A 849 56.54 3.87 60.01
CA ASN A 849 55.92 2.94 59.05
C ASN A 849 54.55 2.50 59.55
N LEU A 850 53.57 2.42 58.64
CA LEU A 850 52.23 1.92 58.93
C LEU A 850 52.27 0.45 59.38
N ILE A 851 51.75 0.18 60.58
CA ILE A 851 51.61 -1.18 61.15
C ILE A 851 50.22 -1.74 60.87
N SER A 852 49.19 -0.97 61.18
CA SER A 852 47.81 -1.42 61.02
C SER A 852 46.83 -0.28 60.82
N ILE A 853 45.71 -0.61 60.18
CA ILE A 853 44.51 0.24 60.08
C ILE A 853 43.40 -0.50 60.80
N TYR A 854 42.78 0.13 61.79
CA TYR A 854 41.69 -0.46 62.56
C TYR A 854 40.41 0.36 62.40
N GLN A 855 39.28 -0.32 62.27
CA GLN A 855 37.97 0.32 62.23
C GLN A 855 36.98 -0.49 63.08
N ASN A 856 36.04 0.20 63.73
CA ASN A 856 34.94 -0.41 64.46
C ASN A 856 33.64 0.30 64.13
N TRP A 857 32.59 -0.46 63.86
CA TRP A 857 31.21 0.01 63.87
C TRP A 857 30.46 -0.68 64.99
N ILE A 858 29.94 0.10 65.93
CA ILE A 858 29.23 -0.38 67.10
C ILE A 858 27.81 0.17 67.05
N THR A 859 26.83 -0.70 66.96
CA THR A 859 25.41 -0.35 67.10
C THR A 859 24.94 -0.69 68.50
N TYR A 860 24.19 0.20 69.12
CA TYR A 860 23.64 0.00 70.45
C TYR A 860 22.12 -0.16 70.30
N GLY A 861 21.65 -1.39 70.21
CA GLY A 861 20.23 -1.74 70.28
C GLY A 861 19.90 -2.46 71.59
N ASN A 862 18.81 -3.24 71.59
CA ASN A 862 18.51 -4.16 72.70
C ASN A 862 19.65 -5.17 72.96
N VAL A 863 20.36 -5.55 71.89
CA VAL A 863 21.62 -6.28 71.94
C VAL A 863 22.65 -5.43 71.17
N PRO A 864 23.74 -4.96 71.80
CA PRO A 864 24.77 -4.20 71.10
C PRO A 864 25.51 -5.09 70.10
N SER A 865 25.65 -4.67 68.84
CA SER A 865 26.41 -5.41 67.83
C SER A 865 27.64 -4.61 67.42
N MET A 866 28.71 -5.31 67.06
CA MET A 866 29.97 -4.71 66.67
C MET A 866 30.56 -5.43 65.45
N VAL A 867 31.04 -4.65 64.50
CA VAL A 867 31.93 -5.11 63.44
C VAL A 867 33.25 -4.38 63.56
N ALA A 868 34.35 -5.13 63.53
CA ALA A 868 35.69 -4.61 63.65
C ALA A 868 36.58 -5.16 62.54
N THR A 869 37.34 -4.29 61.89
CA THR A 869 38.40 -4.64 60.94
C THR A 869 39.75 -4.20 61.49
N ASP A 870 40.79 -5.04 61.36
CA ASP A 870 42.19 -4.71 61.70
C ASP A 870 43.10 -5.23 60.58
N TYR A 871 43.42 -4.37 59.62
CA TYR A 871 44.36 -4.67 58.54
C TYR A 871 45.79 -4.57 59.06
N ARG A 872 46.59 -5.62 58.87
CA ARG A 872 48.01 -5.64 59.27
C ARG A 872 48.92 -5.64 58.06
N THR A 873 49.80 -4.64 57.97
CA THR A 873 50.73 -4.48 56.85
C THR A 873 51.75 -5.62 56.76
N LYS A 874 52.22 -6.12 57.91
CA LYS A 874 53.21 -7.21 57.98
C LYS A 874 52.71 -8.53 57.41
N THR A 875 51.44 -8.88 57.68
CA THR A 875 50.84 -10.15 57.22
C THR A 875 50.01 -9.98 55.95
N GLN A 876 49.81 -8.74 55.50
CA GLN A 876 48.96 -8.37 54.36
C GLN A 876 47.56 -9.00 54.45
N SER A 877 47.00 -9.00 55.66
CA SER A 877 45.71 -9.62 55.96
C SER A 877 44.89 -8.75 56.89
N THR A 878 43.57 -8.75 56.72
CA THR A 878 42.64 -8.10 57.64
C THR A 878 41.98 -9.13 58.55
N ARG A 879 41.98 -8.86 59.85
CA ARG A 879 41.08 -9.54 60.77
C ARG A 879 39.71 -8.89 60.71
N VAL A 880 38.67 -9.69 60.51
CA VAL A 880 37.27 -9.28 60.61
C VAL A 880 36.66 -9.97 61.82
N LEU A 881 36.09 -9.17 62.73
CA LEU A 881 35.41 -9.63 63.93
C LEU A 881 33.98 -9.06 63.97
N ILE A 882 32.99 -9.95 63.99
CA ILE A 882 31.57 -9.60 64.15
C ILE A 882 31.06 -10.19 65.47
N LYS A 883 30.44 -9.34 66.30
CA LYS A 883 29.80 -9.73 67.56
C LYS A 883 28.36 -9.23 67.62
N ASP A 884 27.48 -10.07 68.15
CA ASP A 884 26.13 -9.70 68.61
C ASP A 884 26.07 -9.91 70.12
N GLY A 885 26.11 -8.82 70.88
CA GLY A 885 26.29 -8.82 72.32
C GLY A 885 27.63 -9.47 72.71
N ASN A 886 27.56 -10.50 73.55
CA ASN A 886 28.74 -11.28 73.94
C ASN A 886 29.04 -12.45 72.99
N VAL A 887 28.20 -12.68 71.97
CA VAL A 887 28.35 -13.81 71.03
C VAL A 887 29.19 -13.37 69.84
N THR A 888 30.28 -14.09 69.57
CA THR A 888 31.09 -13.88 68.36
C THR A 888 30.45 -14.64 67.20
N LYS A 889 30.06 -13.92 66.16
CA LYS A 889 29.46 -14.46 64.93
C LYS A 889 30.51 -14.80 63.87
N LEU A 890 31.56 -13.99 63.81
CA LEU A 890 32.68 -14.17 62.89
C LEU A 890 33.95 -13.66 63.57
N ASP A 891 35.04 -14.42 63.49
CA ASP A 891 36.40 -13.96 63.81
C ASP A 891 37.34 -14.66 62.85
N SER A 892 37.83 -13.95 61.84
CA SER A 892 38.56 -14.57 60.74
C SER A 892 39.60 -13.63 60.16
N TRP A 893 40.67 -14.22 59.64
CA TRP A 893 41.70 -13.52 58.88
C TRP A 893 41.45 -13.71 57.39
N LEU A 894 41.28 -12.59 56.67
CA LEU A 894 41.09 -12.55 55.23
C LEU A 894 42.33 -11.96 54.56
N SER A 895 42.69 -12.49 53.39
CA SER A 895 43.82 -12.00 52.61
C SER A 895 43.55 -10.62 52.00
N GLY A 896 44.55 -9.74 52.05
CA GLY A 896 44.48 -8.39 51.54
C GLY A 896 43.77 -7.40 52.48
N VAL A 897 43.58 -6.19 51.97
CA VAL A 897 42.90 -5.11 52.68
C VAL A 897 41.38 -5.34 52.63
N ARG A 898 40.73 -5.26 53.78
CA ARG A 898 39.27 -5.16 53.97
C ARG A 898 39.00 -3.98 54.89
N LEU A 899 38.19 -3.03 54.44
CA LEU A 899 37.91 -1.78 55.15
C LEU A 899 36.42 -1.61 55.30
N LEU A 900 36.01 -1.16 56.47
CA LEU A 900 34.62 -0.96 56.78
C LEU A 900 34.06 0.24 56.02
N SER A 901 32.91 0.04 55.39
CA SER A 901 32.06 1.07 54.79
C SER A 901 30.74 1.09 55.55
N VAL A 902 30.36 2.25 56.09
CA VAL A 902 29.08 2.45 56.80
C VAL A 902 28.25 3.43 56.00
N TYR A 903 27.00 3.11 55.71
CA TYR A 903 26.17 3.95 54.88
C TYR A 903 24.73 3.99 55.37
N THR A 904 24.02 5.03 54.97
CA THR A 904 22.60 5.16 55.22
C THR A 904 21.79 4.54 54.07
N ASP A 905 20.63 3.99 54.38
CA ASP A 905 19.69 3.42 53.40
C ASP A 905 18.26 3.58 53.93
N ASN A 906 17.53 4.54 53.38
CA ASN A 906 16.12 4.82 53.70
C ASN A 906 15.86 4.91 55.22
N GLY A 907 16.68 5.66 55.96
CA GLY A 907 16.54 5.79 57.41
C GLY A 907 17.32 4.78 58.22
N ASN A 908 17.91 3.76 57.60
CA ASN A 908 18.66 2.72 58.30
C ASN A 908 20.16 2.95 58.17
N LEU A 909 20.92 2.43 59.13
CA LEU A 909 22.38 2.40 59.07
C LEU A 909 22.80 0.98 58.70
N LYS A 910 23.52 0.84 57.60
CA LYS A 910 24.05 -0.42 57.08
C LYS A 910 25.58 -0.36 57.03
N PHE A 911 26.20 -1.52 56.89
CA PHE A 911 27.66 -1.62 56.77
C PHE A 911 28.07 -2.80 55.88
N GLU A 912 29.27 -2.71 55.31
CA GLU A 912 29.97 -3.75 54.53
C GLU A 912 31.50 -3.64 54.77
N TYR A 913 32.29 -4.67 54.45
CA TYR A 913 33.75 -4.67 54.65
C TYR A 913 34.55 -5.53 53.65
#